data_AF-A0A0F9XJT2-F1
#
_entry.id   AF-A0A0F9XJT2-F1
#
_cell.length_a   1.000
_cell.length_b   1.000
_cell.length_c   1.000
_cell.angle_alpha   90.00
_cell.angle_beta   90.00
_cell.angle_gamma   90.00
#
_symmetry.space_group_name_H-M   'P 1'
#
loop_
_entity.id
_entity.type
_entity.pdbx_description
1 polymer ?
#
loop_
_entity_poly.entity_id
_entity_poly.type
_entity_poly.pdbx_seq_one_letter_code
_entity_poly.pdbx_strand_id
1 'polypeptide(L)'
;MIALKTQPDGSPLDRRQAVTGTSDARVVSKPVPEAQVQDPRGYHIEQLKRRFSPKESTTAAGDTSLVFKLKPSDPDFPFELPYLDCDVRVPEDYPEERPVLLVRNKDIPKGFSINVERGWDKLAEEKKGSTLLALVYALDRNLERFLSEQKVETIKLVSFKDTRHIDQAAEQKQSAAVESPIVEAQVAPSPPPRRYIPEPSYTREQIAEAKARRAQEIRQLEARMGRMPQFRRSADGVIFTLPLEPKRRGELPSGLHSVNSIHLIIPLLYPLQQLRVQLNEANADDAEPIEDLFAIKVLEQKNMTLMSHVNYLAQNLHNLAKQAHELAFKAEKEQAAAAAAAIQQQQSQSQNNGDVSTSSSQPLDKGKGHIQVIPRPPEWSVGHEEDESEEDSYEDSDEDGGAVLGNDGDVTTVPSSIEAVEHGTMISFPNIELHGVELLQISILSLSVKCERCKTLNDMTGLKPGVEKTSSCKKCATPLAAKFNQQLVHENSARAGFIDLSGGKVADMLPSTFVPTCAKCSTPSQGLVSVRGETTTNVCRDCHSKFTFKIPEVKFLFISPGSLPPPSSAGLRRKQEKLGLHAGDQLPDRGTCSHYRKSYRWFRFSCCNRVHKCDKCHDQAEDHINEWANRMICGFCSREQNYAVEACRFCGRSVIGRRGKGFWEGGKGNRDKTTMRKNDSRKYKRIGGSTVKKD
;
A
#
# COMPACT_ATOMS: atom_id res chain seq x y z
N MET A 1 -3.16 -37.63 -37.41
CA MET A 1 -1.73 -37.33 -37.57
C MET A 1 -1.56 -36.54 -38.86
N ILE A 2 -1.18 -35.27 -38.78
CA ILE A 2 -0.98 -34.41 -39.95
C ILE A 2 0.53 -34.33 -40.19
N ALA A 3 0.96 -34.70 -41.40
CA ALA A 3 2.36 -34.78 -41.79
C ALA A 3 2.98 -33.38 -42.01
N LEU A 4 4.15 -33.15 -41.40
CA LEU A 4 4.96 -31.95 -41.61
C LEU A 4 5.86 -32.16 -42.84
N LYS A 5 5.87 -31.19 -43.76
CA LYS A 5 6.72 -31.18 -44.97
C LYS A 5 8.20 -30.98 -44.60
N THR A 6 9.07 -31.81 -45.16
CA THR A 6 10.54 -31.71 -45.10
C THR A 6 11.11 -31.01 -46.34
N GLN A 7 12.29 -30.38 -46.20
CA GLN A 7 13.12 -29.89 -47.31
C GLN A 7 14.03 -30.99 -47.86
N PRO A 8 14.55 -30.88 -49.11
CA PRO A 8 15.22 -31.98 -49.82
C PRO A 8 16.58 -32.44 -49.26
N ASP A 9 17.09 -31.82 -48.19
CA ASP A 9 18.41 -32.14 -47.61
C ASP A 9 18.34 -32.62 -46.14
N GLY A 10 17.16 -33.07 -45.68
CA GLY A 10 17.03 -33.88 -44.46
C GLY A 10 17.31 -33.21 -43.10
N SER A 11 17.60 -31.91 -43.05
CA SER A 11 17.83 -31.19 -41.77
C SER A 11 16.53 -30.61 -41.18
N PRO A 12 16.35 -30.63 -39.83
CA PRO A 12 15.18 -30.05 -39.19
C PRO A 12 15.22 -28.52 -39.22
N LEU A 13 14.09 -27.89 -39.55
CA LEU A 13 13.90 -26.43 -39.51
C LEU A 13 13.95 -25.92 -38.06
N ASP A 14 15.10 -25.41 -37.66
CA ASP A 14 15.32 -24.73 -36.39
C ASP A 14 14.52 -23.40 -36.38
N ARG A 15 13.41 -23.36 -35.64
CA ARG A 15 12.63 -22.14 -35.40
C ARG A 15 13.39 -21.24 -34.43
N ARG A 16 14.42 -20.56 -34.94
CA ARG A 16 15.10 -19.49 -34.21
C ARG A 16 14.16 -18.28 -34.09
N GLN A 17 13.99 -17.86 -32.84
CA GLN A 17 13.21 -16.72 -32.39
C GLN A 17 13.55 -15.42 -33.14
N ALA A 18 12.56 -14.52 -33.16
CA ALA A 18 12.69 -13.14 -33.59
C ALA A 18 13.97 -12.47 -33.06
N VAL A 19 14.80 -11.99 -33.99
CA VAL A 19 15.97 -11.15 -33.68
C VAL A 19 15.46 -9.80 -33.16
N THR A 20 15.92 -9.38 -31.99
CA THR A 20 15.49 -8.15 -31.29
C THR A 20 16.11 -6.85 -31.83
N GLY A 21 16.81 -6.90 -32.97
CA GLY A 21 17.43 -5.72 -33.59
C GLY A 21 17.61 -5.85 -35.10
N THR A 22 17.35 -4.77 -35.84
CA THR A 22 17.67 -4.66 -37.27
C THR A 22 19.18 -4.68 -37.48
N SER A 23 19.67 -5.44 -38.46
CA SER A 23 21.08 -5.50 -38.83
C SER A 23 21.64 -4.12 -39.25
N ASP A 24 22.76 -3.69 -38.66
CA ASP A 24 23.44 -2.41 -38.93
C ASP A 24 23.77 -2.18 -40.41
N ALA A 25 23.92 -3.24 -41.20
CA ALA A 25 24.21 -3.18 -42.64
C ALA A 25 23.10 -2.52 -43.49
N ARG A 26 21.89 -2.30 -42.93
CA ARG A 26 20.73 -1.72 -43.66
C ARG A 26 20.45 -0.26 -43.30
N VAL A 27 21.21 0.35 -42.39
CA VAL A 27 21.00 1.73 -41.94
C VAL A 27 21.80 2.69 -42.82
N VAL A 28 21.12 3.42 -43.71
CA VAL A 28 21.73 4.52 -44.47
C VAL A 28 21.95 5.69 -43.51
N SER A 29 23.21 6.12 -43.36
CA SER A 29 23.56 7.27 -42.52
C SER A 29 22.96 8.55 -43.10
N LYS A 30 22.33 9.36 -42.24
CA LYS A 30 21.78 10.67 -42.64
C LYS A 30 22.94 11.59 -43.01
N PRO A 31 22.81 12.41 -44.07
CA PRO A 31 23.84 13.38 -44.43
C PRO A 31 24.09 14.36 -43.27
N VAL A 32 25.35 14.50 -42.87
CA VAL A 32 25.78 15.43 -41.82
C VAL A 32 25.79 16.85 -42.40
N PRO A 33 25.14 17.84 -41.77
CA PRO A 33 25.16 19.22 -42.23
C PRO A 33 26.58 19.81 -42.27
N GLU A 34 26.92 20.61 -43.28
CA GLU A 34 28.25 21.24 -43.44
C GLU A 34 28.66 22.09 -42.21
N ALA A 35 27.70 22.71 -41.54
CA ALA A 35 27.93 23.48 -40.30
C ALA A 35 28.46 22.62 -39.14
N GLN A 36 28.07 21.33 -39.07
CA GLN A 36 28.57 20.39 -38.06
C GLN A 36 29.99 19.89 -38.39
N VAL A 37 30.39 19.93 -39.67
CA VAL A 37 31.73 19.54 -40.13
C VAL A 37 32.76 20.65 -39.87
N GLN A 38 32.33 21.92 -39.99
CA GLN A 38 33.20 23.08 -39.78
C GLN A 38 33.40 23.43 -38.29
N ASP A 39 32.34 23.39 -37.48
CA ASP A 39 32.41 23.61 -36.03
C ASP A 39 31.45 22.66 -35.29
N PRO A 40 31.90 21.44 -34.93
CA PRO A 40 31.07 20.46 -34.24
C PRO A 40 30.68 20.92 -32.83
N ARG A 41 31.53 21.72 -32.18
CA ARG A 41 31.32 22.22 -30.82
C ARG A 41 30.23 23.29 -30.81
N GLY A 42 30.36 24.32 -31.64
CA GLY A 42 29.38 25.40 -31.76
C GLY A 42 28.00 24.88 -32.16
N TYR A 43 27.95 23.96 -33.13
CA TYR A 43 26.70 23.38 -33.62
C TYR A 43 25.94 22.58 -32.54
N HIS A 44 26.63 21.73 -31.76
CA HIS A 44 25.99 20.95 -30.69
C HIS A 44 25.53 21.83 -29.52
N ILE A 45 26.28 22.88 -29.19
CA ILE A 45 25.87 23.85 -28.17
C ILE A 45 24.61 24.58 -28.63
N GLU A 46 24.55 25.04 -29.89
CA GLU A 46 23.37 25.73 -30.42
C GLU A 46 22.11 24.84 -30.45
N GLN A 47 22.27 23.54 -30.68
CA GLN A 47 21.17 22.57 -30.57
C GLN A 47 20.60 22.48 -29.14
N LEU A 48 21.46 22.48 -28.13
CA LEU A 48 21.02 22.55 -26.73
C LEU A 48 20.35 23.90 -26.43
N LYS A 49 20.91 25.01 -26.95
CA LYS A 49 20.35 26.36 -26.76
C LYS A 49 18.91 26.44 -27.23
N ARG A 50 18.65 25.99 -28.46
CA ARG A 50 17.31 26.03 -29.08
C ARG A 50 16.27 25.19 -28.33
N ARG A 51 16.69 24.12 -27.66
CA ARG A 51 15.77 23.16 -27.05
C ARG A 51 15.48 23.41 -25.57
N PHE A 52 16.49 23.80 -24.81
CA PHE A 52 16.38 23.94 -23.35
C PHE A 52 16.54 25.38 -22.86
N SER A 53 16.93 26.32 -23.73
CA SER A 53 17.21 27.73 -23.36
C SER A 53 18.07 27.84 -22.09
N PRO A 54 19.27 27.21 -22.07
CA PRO A 54 20.15 27.16 -20.91
C PRO A 54 20.68 28.55 -20.55
N LYS A 55 21.03 28.74 -19.28
CA LYS A 55 21.87 29.87 -18.85
C LYS A 55 23.32 29.52 -19.11
N GLU A 56 23.99 30.35 -19.90
CA GLU A 56 25.39 30.15 -20.28
C GLU A 56 26.31 30.90 -19.31
N SER A 57 27.34 30.21 -18.83
CA SER A 57 28.46 30.84 -18.14
C SER A 57 29.77 30.22 -18.58
N THR A 58 30.76 31.06 -18.88
CA THR A 58 32.12 30.60 -19.18
C THR A 58 32.89 30.44 -17.88
N THR A 59 33.44 29.26 -17.63
CA THR A 59 34.24 28.98 -16.43
C THR A 59 35.66 29.52 -16.62
N ALA A 60 36.37 29.82 -15.53
CA ALA A 60 37.75 30.35 -15.55
C ALA A 60 38.79 29.48 -16.29
N ALA A 61 38.43 28.25 -16.66
CA ALA A 61 39.25 27.28 -17.40
C ALA A 61 38.97 27.25 -18.92
N GLY A 62 38.09 28.11 -19.46
CA GLY A 62 37.72 28.10 -20.89
C GLY A 62 36.48 27.24 -21.24
N ASP A 63 36.02 26.42 -20.29
CA ASP A 63 34.82 25.57 -20.48
C ASP A 63 33.53 26.38 -20.58
N THR A 64 32.68 26.01 -21.53
CA THR A 64 31.30 26.55 -21.62
C THR A 64 30.38 25.73 -20.72
N SER A 65 29.83 26.35 -19.67
CA SER A 65 28.85 25.71 -18.79
C SER A 65 27.42 26.06 -19.22
N LEU A 66 26.59 25.03 -19.36
CA LEU A 66 25.20 25.12 -19.80
C LEU A 66 24.29 24.62 -18.68
N VAL A 67 23.63 25.54 -17.98
CA VAL A 67 22.71 25.20 -16.89
C VAL A 67 21.27 25.21 -17.39
N PHE A 68 20.58 24.08 -17.32
CA PHE A 68 19.17 23.94 -17.71
C PHE A 68 18.41 22.92 -16.86
N LYS A 69 17.07 23.00 -16.91
CA LYS A 69 16.17 22.09 -16.21
C LYS A 69 15.70 20.99 -17.15
N LEU A 70 16.00 19.74 -16.82
CA LEU A 70 15.54 18.57 -17.55
C LEU A 70 14.28 18.00 -16.87
N LYS A 71 13.18 17.89 -17.60
CA LYS A 71 11.96 17.22 -17.12
C LYS A 71 11.99 15.75 -17.54
N PRO A 72 11.82 14.78 -16.62
CA PRO A 72 11.72 13.36 -16.99
C PRO A 72 10.61 13.12 -18.02
N SER A 73 10.91 12.38 -19.08
CA SER A 73 9.95 12.11 -20.16
C SER A 73 8.94 11.00 -19.84
N ASP A 74 9.18 10.20 -18.79
CA ASP A 74 8.33 9.07 -18.41
C ASP A 74 7.08 9.52 -17.61
N PRO A 75 5.85 9.21 -18.07
CA PRO A 75 4.62 9.52 -17.31
C PRO A 75 4.48 8.73 -16.00
N ASP A 76 5.12 7.56 -15.88
CA ASP A 76 5.07 6.67 -14.72
C ASP A 76 6.40 6.71 -13.91
N PHE A 77 7.08 7.85 -13.90
CA PHE A 77 8.38 8.00 -13.23
C PHE A 77 8.26 7.80 -11.69
N PRO A 78 8.98 6.83 -11.09
CA PRO A 78 8.73 6.38 -9.71
C PRO A 78 9.28 7.30 -8.61
N PHE A 79 10.08 8.32 -8.97
CA PHE A 79 10.69 9.24 -8.02
C PHE A 79 10.01 10.61 -8.07
N GLU A 80 9.83 11.27 -6.92
CA GLU A 80 9.25 12.62 -6.82
C GLU A 80 10.23 13.71 -7.28
N LEU A 81 10.59 13.71 -8.57
CA LEU A 81 11.52 14.67 -9.16
C LEU A 81 10.83 15.49 -10.26
N PRO A 82 10.38 16.73 -9.98
CA PRO A 82 9.70 17.55 -10.98
C PRO A 82 10.63 18.01 -12.11
N TYR A 83 11.90 18.32 -11.77
CA TYR A 83 12.95 18.69 -12.72
C TYR A 83 14.32 18.28 -12.17
N LEU A 84 15.23 17.88 -13.05
CA LEU A 84 16.65 17.70 -12.77
C LEU A 84 17.42 18.96 -13.22
N ASP A 85 18.03 19.66 -12.26
CA ASP A 85 18.91 20.80 -12.55
C ASP A 85 20.29 20.29 -13.01
N CYS A 86 20.53 20.35 -14.32
CA CYS A 86 21.73 19.89 -14.98
C CYS A 86 22.67 21.07 -15.28
N ASP A 87 23.96 20.91 -14.98
CA ASP A 87 25.05 21.79 -15.43
C ASP A 87 26.01 20.98 -16.30
N VAL A 88 25.90 21.14 -17.61
CA VAL A 88 26.74 20.44 -18.59
C VAL A 88 27.92 21.33 -18.94
N ARG A 89 29.14 20.87 -18.66
CA ARG A 89 30.39 21.54 -19.02
C ARG A 89 30.95 20.95 -20.30
N VAL A 90 31.14 21.81 -21.30
CA VAL A 90 31.69 21.45 -22.60
C VAL A 90 33.10 22.05 -22.74
N PRO A 91 34.16 21.19 -22.74
CA PRO A 91 35.55 21.62 -22.90
C PRO A 91 35.84 22.30 -24.23
N GLU A 92 37.01 22.94 -24.34
CA GLU A 92 37.46 23.54 -25.60
C GLU A 92 37.77 22.53 -26.69
N ASP A 93 38.36 21.40 -26.30
CA ASP A 93 38.78 20.32 -27.17
C ASP A 93 37.65 19.31 -27.47
N TYR A 94 36.38 19.68 -27.22
CA TYR A 94 35.22 18.87 -27.61
C TYR A 94 35.09 18.83 -29.15
N PRO A 95 34.96 17.66 -29.81
CA PRO A 95 34.49 16.37 -29.28
C PRO A 95 35.56 15.35 -28.89
N GLU A 96 36.86 15.69 -28.92
CA GLU A 96 37.93 14.79 -28.49
C GLU A 96 37.94 14.62 -26.96
N GLU A 97 37.73 15.72 -26.24
CA GLU A 97 37.49 15.71 -24.80
C GLU A 97 35.99 15.60 -24.47
N ARG A 98 35.66 14.82 -23.45
CA ARG A 98 34.28 14.47 -23.10
C ARG A 98 33.57 15.56 -22.28
N PRO A 99 32.26 15.78 -22.50
CA PRO A 99 31.49 16.71 -21.69
C PRO A 99 31.19 16.12 -20.31
N VAL A 100 31.26 16.94 -19.27
CA VAL A 100 31.01 16.54 -17.88
C VAL A 100 29.65 17.08 -17.42
N LEU A 101 28.85 16.25 -16.75
CA LEU A 101 27.59 16.65 -16.13
C LEU A 101 27.79 16.84 -14.63
N LEU A 102 27.25 17.93 -14.09
CA LEU A 102 27.10 18.15 -12.65
C LEU A 102 25.63 18.36 -12.30
N VAL A 103 25.16 17.64 -11.28
CA VAL A 103 23.77 17.75 -10.83
C VAL A 103 23.71 18.77 -9.68
N ARG A 104 23.01 19.88 -9.90
CA ARG A 104 22.93 21.00 -8.91
C ARG A 104 21.70 20.93 -8.02
N ASN A 105 20.91 19.86 -8.12
CA ASN A 105 19.65 19.75 -7.43
C ASN A 105 19.84 19.57 -5.91
N LYS A 106 19.06 20.30 -5.11
CA LYS A 106 19.13 20.26 -3.64
C LYS A 106 18.28 19.14 -3.03
N ASP A 107 17.27 18.68 -3.77
CA ASP A 107 16.30 17.70 -3.32
C ASP A 107 16.81 16.25 -3.47
N ILE A 108 17.95 16.06 -4.14
CA ILE A 108 18.58 14.76 -4.36
C ILE A 108 19.78 14.61 -3.42
N PRO A 109 19.86 13.54 -2.59
CA PRO A 109 21.04 13.27 -1.78
C PRO A 109 22.30 13.09 -2.65
N LYS A 110 23.45 13.62 -2.21
CA LYS A 110 24.70 13.63 -2.99
C LYS A 110 25.17 12.24 -3.48
N GLY A 111 24.83 11.18 -2.77
CA GLY A 111 25.14 9.81 -3.22
C GLY A 111 24.44 9.42 -4.52
N PHE A 112 23.19 9.88 -4.73
CA PHE A 112 22.44 9.62 -5.96
C PHE A 112 22.81 10.60 -7.07
N SER A 113 23.16 11.84 -6.74
CA SER A 113 23.67 12.79 -7.74
C SER A 113 24.96 12.26 -8.38
N ILE A 114 25.87 11.68 -7.58
CA ILE A 114 27.09 11.04 -8.06
C ILE A 114 26.80 9.81 -8.95
N ASN A 115 25.73 9.05 -8.67
CA ASN A 115 25.32 7.94 -9.54
C ASN A 115 24.90 8.44 -10.92
N VAL A 116 24.16 9.54 -10.97
CA VAL A 116 23.75 10.18 -12.23
C VAL A 116 24.95 10.73 -12.99
N GLU A 117 25.92 11.36 -12.30
CA GLU A 117 27.17 11.87 -12.89
C GLU A 117 28.04 10.73 -13.44
N ARG A 118 28.21 9.64 -12.68
CA ARG A 118 28.91 8.42 -13.13
C ARG A 118 28.19 7.74 -14.29
N GLY A 119 26.85 7.73 -14.25
CA GLY A 119 26.01 7.23 -15.34
C GLY A 119 26.20 8.03 -16.62
N TRP A 120 26.29 9.35 -16.52
CA TRP A 120 26.63 10.24 -17.63
C TRP A 120 28.01 9.95 -18.21
N ASP A 121 29.03 9.79 -17.37
CA ASP A 121 30.39 9.48 -17.83
C ASP A 121 30.45 8.15 -18.59
N LYS A 122 29.74 7.13 -18.10
CA LYS A 122 29.60 5.84 -18.80
C LYS A 122 28.88 6.00 -20.14
N LEU A 123 27.81 6.79 -20.20
CA LEU A 123 27.07 7.03 -21.44
C LEU A 123 27.92 7.81 -22.47
N ALA A 124 28.73 8.76 -22.01
CA ALA A 124 29.67 9.49 -22.85
C ALA A 124 30.78 8.57 -23.39
N GLU A 125 31.20 7.57 -22.62
CA GLU A 125 32.19 6.57 -23.04
C GLU A 125 31.62 5.51 -24.00
N GLU A 126 30.40 5.05 -23.78
CA GLU A 126 29.72 4.08 -24.65
C GLU A 126 29.38 4.69 -26.01
N LYS A 127 29.06 5.99 -26.05
CA LYS A 127 28.62 6.70 -27.27
C LYS A 127 29.62 7.76 -27.72
N LYS A 128 30.88 7.36 -27.86
CA LYS A 128 31.95 8.20 -28.47
C LYS A 128 31.52 8.65 -29.87
N GLY A 129 31.49 9.96 -30.10
CA GLY A 129 31.06 10.57 -31.37
C GLY A 129 29.56 10.92 -31.48
N SER A 130 28.77 10.74 -30.41
CA SER A 130 27.37 11.19 -30.40
C SER A 130 27.22 12.69 -30.07
N THR A 131 26.14 13.31 -30.58
CA THR A 131 25.82 14.72 -30.31
C THR A 131 25.47 14.95 -28.85
N LEU A 132 25.77 16.12 -28.27
CA LEU A 132 25.41 16.47 -26.88
C LEU A 132 23.92 16.23 -26.57
N LEU A 133 23.04 16.55 -27.52
CA LEU A 133 21.60 16.37 -27.39
C LEU A 133 21.20 14.88 -27.32
N ALA A 134 21.92 14.00 -28.01
CA ALA A 134 21.72 12.56 -27.93
C ALA A 134 22.17 11.99 -26.57
N LEU A 135 23.24 12.53 -25.98
CA LEU A 135 23.67 12.18 -24.62
C LEU A 135 22.63 12.61 -23.57
N VAL A 136 22.07 13.82 -23.67
CA VAL A 136 20.98 14.29 -22.78
C VAL A 136 19.74 13.40 -22.89
N TYR A 137 19.37 12.95 -24.09
CA TYR A 137 18.27 11.99 -24.24
C TYR A 137 18.59 10.60 -23.69
N ALA A 138 19.84 10.15 -23.82
CA ALA A 138 20.25 8.88 -23.25
C ALA A 138 20.26 8.92 -21.73
N LEU A 139 20.61 10.08 -21.15
CA LEU A 139 20.50 10.34 -19.72
C LEU A 139 19.04 10.26 -19.26
N ASP A 140 18.12 10.96 -19.92
CA ASP A 140 16.69 10.97 -19.59
C ASP A 140 16.08 9.56 -19.59
N ARG A 141 16.41 8.74 -20.59
CA ARG A 141 15.94 7.34 -20.68
C ARG A 141 16.51 6.41 -19.61
N ASN A 142 17.71 6.69 -19.13
CA ASN A 142 18.39 5.85 -18.13
C ASN A 142 18.34 6.46 -16.73
N LEU A 143 17.63 7.59 -16.55
CA LEU A 143 17.61 8.34 -15.30
C LEU A 143 17.02 7.51 -14.15
N GLU A 144 15.95 6.77 -14.42
CA GLU A 144 15.33 5.85 -13.46
C GLU A 144 16.35 4.80 -12.98
N ARG A 145 17.09 4.20 -13.91
CA ARG A 145 18.12 3.21 -13.59
C ARG A 145 19.20 3.81 -12.67
N PHE A 146 19.72 5.00 -13.00
CA PHE A 146 20.77 5.63 -12.19
C PHE A 146 20.30 6.05 -10.80
N LEU A 147 19.04 6.47 -10.66
CA LEU A 147 18.46 6.82 -9.37
C LEU A 147 18.07 5.58 -8.55
N SER A 148 17.83 4.44 -9.19
CA SER A 148 17.58 3.15 -8.52
C SER A 148 18.86 2.45 -8.03
N GLU A 149 20.04 2.88 -8.46
CA GLU A 149 21.32 2.32 -8.01
C GLU A 149 21.63 2.71 -6.56
N GLN A 150 22.32 1.83 -5.83
CA GLN A 150 22.67 2.04 -4.43
C GLN A 150 23.46 3.36 -4.26
N LYS A 151 23.07 4.18 -3.26
CA LYS A 151 23.73 5.47 -2.98
C LYS A 151 25.23 5.26 -2.79
N VAL A 152 26.04 6.05 -3.49
CA VAL A 152 27.50 6.05 -3.25
C VAL A 152 27.79 6.69 -1.90
N GLU A 153 28.61 6.03 -1.08
CA GLU A 153 29.02 6.51 0.23
C GLU A 153 29.88 7.78 0.08
N THR A 154 29.25 8.95 0.24
CA THR A 154 29.98 10.22 0.30
C THR A 154 30.48 10.46 1.71
N ILE A 155 31.80 10.40 1.91
CA ILE A 155 32.44 10.86 3.14
C ILE A 155 32.30 12.39 3.16
N LYS A 156 31.56 12.95 4.12
CA LYS A 156 31.46 14.40 4.32
C LYS A 156 32.76 14.89 4.95
N LEU A 157 33.80 15.10 4.14
CA LEU A 157 35.02 15.77 4.57
C LEU A 157 34.70 17.24 4.86
N VAL A 158 34.51 17.56 6.14
CA VAL A 158 34.49 18.94 6.61
C VAL A 158 35.94 19.42 6.59
N SER A 159 36.36 20.07 5.50
CA SER A 159 37.65 20.74 5.46
C SER A 159 37.59 21.95 6.39
N PHE A 160 38.19 21.83 7.57
CA PHE A 160 38.59 22.99 8.35
C PHE A 160 39.73 23.66 7.57
N LYS A 161 39.41 24.72 6.82
CA LYS A 161 40.45 25.64 6.34
C LYS A 161 41.02 26.32 7.57
N ASP A 162 42.15 25.81 8.02
CA ASP A 162 43.00 26.46 9.00
C ASP A 162 43.59 27.74 8.36
N THR A 163 42.96 28.89 8.61
CA THR A 163 43.42 30.20 8.11
C THR A 163 44.53 30.80 8.96
N ARG A 164 45.10 30.08 9.93
CA ARG A 164 46.13 30.62 10.85
C ARG A 164 47.46 31.01 10.18
N HIS A 165 47.68 30.72 8.89
CA HIS A 165 48.92 31.03 8.19
C HIS A 165 48.83 32.16 7.14
N ILE A 166 47.66 32.77 6.89
CA ILE A 166 47.56 33.94 6.00
C ILE A 166 47.49 35.25 6.82
N ASP A 167 47.03 35.18 8.08
CA ASP A 167 46.86 36.36 8.93
C ASP A 167 48.16 36.82 9.64
N GLN A 168 49.29 36.11 9.49
CA GLN A 168 50.58 36.53 10.05
C GLN A 168 51.37 37.53 9.19
N ALA A 169 50.85 37.91 8.01
CA ALA A 169 51.54 38.86 7.11
C ALA A 169 50.83 40.22 6.98
N ALA A 170 49.66 40.43 7.60
CA ALA A 170 48.80 41.58 7.25
C ALA A 170 48.36 42.49 8.41
N GLU A 171 49.00 42.41 9.59
CA GLU A 171 48.84 43.42 10.65
C GLU A 171 50.13 44.22 10.89
N GLN A 172 50.56 44.94 9.86
CA GLN A 172 51.20 46.25 10.03
C GLN A 172 50.58 47.23 9.03
N LYS A 173 49.43 47.80 9.40
CA LYS A 173 49.15 49.25 9.38
C LYS A 173 47.65 49.55 9.45
N GLN A 174 47.33 50.30 10.50
CA GLN A 174 46.43 51.46 10.48
C GLN A 174 44.92 51.25 10.33
N SER A 175 44.27 51.41 11.48
CA SER A 175 43.26 52.45 11.78
C SER A 175 41.83 52.32 11.24
N ALA A 176 40.94 52.37 12.25
CA ALA A 176 39.78 53.25 12.36
C ALA A 176 38.42 52.79 11.79
N ALA A 177 37.51 52.61 12.76
CA ALA A 177 36.14 53.09 12.80
C ALA A 177 35.07 52.32 12.01
N VAL A 178 34.16 51.62 12.72
CA VAL A 178 32.83 52.10 13.16
C VAL A 178 31.99 50.87 13.59
N GLU A 179 31.55 50.89 14.85
CA GLU A 179 30.58 49.99 15.50
C GLU A 179 29.15 50.25 14.94
N SER A 180 28.18 49.33 14.88
CA SER A 180 27.53 48.53 15.95
C SER A 180 26.26 47.84 15.35
N PRO A 181 25.48 46.98 16.06
CA PRO A 181 25.79 46.07 17.16
C PRO A 181 25.38 44.61 16.88
N ILE A 182 25.91 43.75 17.74
CA ILE A 182 25.76 42.31 17.88
C ILE A 182 24.38 41.95 18.47
N VAL A 183 23.77 40.85 18.01
CA VAL A 183 22.80 40.07 18.79
C VAL A 183 23.44 38.71 19.05
N GLU A 184 23.78 38.46 20.32
CA GLU A 184 24.29 37.19 20.83
C GLU A 184 23.20 36.12 20.77
N ALA A 185 23.46 35.03 20.05
CA ALA A 185 22.73 33.78 20.22
C ALA A 185 23.58 32.85 21.10
N GLN A 186 23.07 32.56 22.30
CA GLN A 186 23.72 31.74 23.32
C GLN A 186 24.07 30.33 22.79
N VAL A 187 25.32 29.95 23.03
CA VAL A 187 25.91 28.64 22.74
C VAL A 187 25.33 27.59 23.70
N ALA A 188 24.64 26.58 23.17
CA ALA A 188 24.34 25.36 23.92
C ALA A 188 25.64 24.53 24.09
N PRO A 189 25.88 23.91 25.26
CA PRO A 189 27.14 23.23 25.56
C PRO A 189 27.35 22.00 24.67
N SER A 190 28.58 21.84 24.18
CA SER A 190 29.03 20.68 23.41
C SER A 190 28.91 19.38 24.23
N PRO A 191 28.44 18.27 23.64
CA PRO A 191 28.41 16.98 24.33
C PRO A 191 29.84 16.50 24.66
N PRO A 192 30.03 15.82 25.79
CA PRO A 192 31.36 15.38 26.23
C PRO A 192 32.00 14.41 25.22
N PRO A 193 33.34 14.37 25.14
CA PRO A 193 34.06 13.48 24.24
C PRO A 193 33.70 12.02 24.53
N ARG A 194 33.24 11.30 23.50
CA ARG A 194 32.89 9.88 23.60
C ARG A 194 34.11 9.10 24.07
N ARG A 195 34.01 8.47 25.25
CA ARG A 195 35.03 7.55 25.78
C ARG A 195 35.19 6.38 24.81
N TYR A 196 36.42 6.10 24.39
CA TYR A 196 36.74 4.90 23.60
C TYR A 196 36.52 3.66 24.47
N ILE A 197 35.60 2.79 24.06
CA ILE A 197 35.35 1.50 24.70
C ILE A 197 36.19 0.47 23.93
N PRO A 198 37.20 -0.17 24.53
CA PRO A 198 37.99 -1.19 23.85
C PRO A 198 37.13 -2.39 23.46
N GLU A 199 37.28 -2.86 22.22
CA GLU A 199 36.59 -4.06 21.75
C GLU A 199 37.00 -5.31 22.56
N PRO A 200 36.07 -6.23 22.84
CA PRO A 200 36.39 -7.45 23.58
C PRO A 200 37.35 -8.34 22.77
N SER A 201 38.54 -8.62 23.30
CA SER A 201 39.48 -9.58 22.72
C SER A 201 39.12 -11.01 23.12
N TYR A 202 38.88 -11.88 22.14
CA TYR A 202 38.53 -13.29 22.36
C TYR A 202 39.74 -14.22 22.31
N THR A 203 39.72 -15.30 23.08
CA THR A 203 40.79 -16.32 23.04
C THR A 203 40.70 -17.18 21.77
N ARG A 204 41.83 -17.79 21.37
CA ARG A 204 41.89 -18.67 20.19
C ARG A 204 40.93 -19.87 20.30
N GLU A 205 40.76 -20.40 21.51
CA GLU A 205 39.86 -21.51 21.81
C GLU A 205 38.39 -21.10 21.65
N GLN A 206 38.00 -19.95 22.19
CA GLN A 206 36.64 -19.40 22.03
C GLN A 206 36.29 -19.17 20.56
N ILE A 207 37.23 -18.67 19.76
CA ILE A 207 37.03 -18.46 18.32
C ILE A 207 36.85 -19.80 17.59
N ALA A 208 37.60 -20.84 17.97
CA ALA A 208 37.47 -22.17 17.38
C ALA A 208 36.12 -22.82 17.71
N GLU A 209 35.67 -22.73 18.96
CA GLU A 209 34.37 -23.23 19.41
C GLU A 209 33.22 -22.49 18.70
N ALA A 210 33.30 -21.15 18.61
CA ALA A 210 32.31 -20.34 17.91
C ALA A 210 32.21 -20.74 16.42
N LYS A 211 33.35 -20.90 15.73
CA LYS A 211 33.37 -21.36 14.33
C LYS A 211 32.78 -22.75 14.16
N ALA A 212 33.05 -23.68 15.08
CA ALA A 212 32.49 -25.02 15.05
C ALA A 212 30.96 -25.00 15.23
N ARG A 213 30.47 -24.24 16.22
CA ARG A 213 29.03 -24.07 16.48
C ARG A 213 28.33 -23.39 15.31
N ARG A 214 28.91 -22.33 14.75
CA ARG A 214 28.41 -21.66 13.53
C ARG A 214 28.26 -22.63 12.37
N ALA A 215 29.27 -23.47 12.11
CA ALA A 215 29.21 -24.45 11.02
C ALA A 215 28.10 -25.50 11.24
N GLN A 216 27.91 -25.95 12.48
CA GLN A 216 26.85 -26.89 12.85
C GLN A 216 25.46 -26.29 12.65
N GLU A 217 25.21 -25.07 13.17
CA GLU A 217 23.90 -24.42 13.09
C GLU A 217 23.56 -23.99 11.64
N ILE A 218 24.55 -23.55 10.85
CA ILE A 218 24.35 -23.28 9.42
C ILE A 218 23.99 -24.56 8.67
N ARG A 219 24.66 -25.69 8.94
CA ARG A 219 24.32 -26.99 8.32
C ARG A 219 22.88 -27.39 8.67
N GLN A 220 22.44 -27.16 9.90
CA GLN A 220 21.07 -27.42 10.33
C GLN A 220 20.06 -26.49 9.64
N LEU A 221 20.38 -25.21 9.52
CA LEU A 221 19.58 -24.21 8.82
C LEU A 221 19.42 -24.57 7.34
N GLU A 222 20.52 -24.89 6.65
CA GLU A 222 20.52 -25.32 5.24
C GLU A 222 19.75 -26.63 5.04
N ALA A 223 19.92 -27.62 5.92
CA ALA A 223 19.21 -28.89 5.81
C ALA A 223 17.69 -28.74 5.92
N ARG A 224 17.20 -27.80 6.73
CA ARG A 224 15.76 -27.56 6.95
C ARG A 224 15.16 -26.58 5.94
N MET A 225 15.87 -25.49 5.65
CA MET A 225 15.34 -24.38 4.86
C MET A 225 15.77 -24.42 3.39
N GLY A 226 16.83 -25.18 3.05
CA GLY A 226 17.43 -25.19 1.72
C GLY A 226 16.53 -25.70 0.59
N ARG A 227 15.45 -26.42 0.91
CA ARG A 227 14.46 -26.90 -0.08
C ARG A 227 13.34 -25.90 -0.36
N MET A 228 13.31 -24.76 0.34
CA MET A 228 12.25 -23.77 0.19
C MET A 228 12.55 -22.77 -0.92
N PRO A 229 11.51 -22.27 -1.63
CA PRO A 229 11.67 -21.50 -2.87
C PRO A 229 12.37 -20.14 -2.69
N GLN A 230 12.37 -19.58 -1.47
CA GLN A 230 12.95 -18.28 -1.15
C GLN A 230 14.27 -18.38 -0.38
N PHE A 231 14.79 -19.60 -0.16
CA PHE A 231 16.07 -19.78 0.49
C PHE A 231 17.22 -19.41 -0.46
N ARG A 232 18.08 -18.48 -0.06
CA ARG A 232 19.34 -18.16 -0.77
C ARG A 232 20.47 -17.93 0.20
N ARG A 233 21.67 -18.42 -0.16
CA ARG A 233 22.91 -18.16 0.56
C ARG A 233 23.76 -17.18 -0.24
N SER A 234 24.24 -16.10 0.40
CA SER A 234 25.20 -15.19 -0.22
C SER A 234 26.55 -15.88 -0.44
N ALA A 235 27.32 -15.44 -1.44
CA ALA A 235 28.66 -15.95 -1.74
C ALA A 235 29.61 -15.84 -0.53
N ASP A 236 29.44 -14.80 0.29
CA ASP A 236 30.25 -14.55 1.48
C ASP A 236 29.93 -15.48 2.66
N GLY A 237 28.82 -16.24 2.58
CA GLY A 237 28.38 -17.14 3.65
C GLY A 237 27.98 -16.45 4.95
N VAL A 238 27.71 -15.14 4.91
CA VAL A 238 27.27 -14.32 6.05
C VAL A 238 25.77 -14.03 5.99
N ILE A 239 25.22 -13.77 4.80
CA ILE A 239 23.81 -13.41 4.62
C ILE A 239 23.02 -14.61 4.10
N PHE A 240 21.93 -14.94 4.79
CA PHE A 240 20.99 -16.00 4.43
C PHE A 240 19.60 -15.39 4.23
N THR A 241 19.05 -15.53 3.03
CA THR A 241 17.68 -15.13 2.74
C THR A 241 16.76 -16.30 3.10
N LEU A 242 15.81 -16.09 3.99
CA LEU A 242 14.88 -17.11 4.46
C LEU A 242 13.43 -16.61 4.26
N PRO A 243 12.48 -17.48 3.88
CA PRO A 243 11.07 -17.12 3.92
C PRO A 243 10.62 -16.91 5.38
N LEU A 244 9.77 -15.91 5.59
CA LEU A 244 9.14 -15.62 6.87
C LEU A 244 7.62 -15.62 6.70
N GLU A 245 6.95 -16.47 7.47
CA GLU A 245 5.49 -16.50 7.55
C GLU A 245 5.03 -15.99 8.92
N PRO A 246 4.76 -14.67 9.05
CA PRO A 246 4.24 -14.14 10.30
C PRO A 246 2.86 -14.71 10.62
N LYS A 247 2.68 -15.28 11.82
CA LYS A 247 1.42 -15.96 12.22
C LYS A 247 0.21 -15.02 12.34
N ARG A 248 0.43 -13.73 12.65
CA ARG A 248 -0.63 -12.73 12.90
C ARG A 248 -0.46 -11.50 12.00
N ARG A 249 -0.49 -11.71 10.68
CA ARG A 249 -0.33 -10.62 9.68
C ARG A 249 -1.29 -9.45 9.89
N GLY A 250 -2.55 -9.73 10.24
CA GLY A 250 -3.56 -8.69 10.41
C GLY A 250 -3.40 -7.78 11.64
N GLU A 251 -2.44 -8.07 12.53
CA GLU A 251 -2.08 -7.21 13.67
C GLU A 251 -0.78 -6.45 13.47
N LEU A 252 -0.13 -6.63 12.32
CA LEU A 252 1.04 -5.85 11.96
C LEU A 252 0.59 -4.46 11.48
N PRO A 253 1.43 -3.43 11.61
CA PRO A 253 1.19 -2.14 10.96
C PRO A 253 1.27 -2.26 9.43
N SER A 254 0.67 -1.30 8.73
CA SER A 254 0.53 -1.34 7.26
C SER A 254 1.86 -1.52 6.50
N GLY A 255 2.97 -0.99 7.02
CA GLY A 255 4.31 -1.13 6.43
C GLY A 255 4.99 -2.49 6.62
N LEU A 256 4.41 -3.42 7.40
CA LEU A 256 4.96 -4.75 7.68
C LEU A 256 4.12 -5.91 7.13
N HIS A 257 2.98 -5.64 6.50
CA HIS A 257 2.10 -6.68 5.96
C HIS A 257 2.70 -7.41 4.74
N SER A 258 3.55 -6.73 3.99
CA SER A 258 4.23 -7.24 2.80
C SER A 258 5.43 -8.15 3.12
N VAL A 259 5.87 -8.24 4.38
CA VAL A 259 7.04 -9.04 4.75
C VAL A 259 6.79 -10.53 4.50
N ASN A 260 7.51 -11.09 3.53
CA ASN A 260 7.49 -12.53 3.22
C ASN A 260 8.86 -13.19 3.33
N SER A 261 9.94 -12.42 3.43
CA SER A 261 11.30 -12.93 3.56
C SER A 261 12.13 -12.07 4.51
N ILE A 262 13.21 -12.66 5.02
CA ILE A 262 14.18 -11.99 5.90
C ILE A 262 15.61 -12.26 5.42
N HIS A 263 16.48 -11.27 5.63
CA HIS A 263 17.91 -11.46 5.57
C HIS A 263 18.45 -11.71 6.98
N LEU A 264 18.84 -12.95 7.24
CA LEU A 264 19.52 -13.36 8.46
C LEU A 264 21.04 -13.18 8.26
N ILE A 265 21.63 -12.25 9.00
CA ILE A 265 23.05 -11.91 8.96
C ILE A 265 23.74 -12.66 10.10
N ILE A 266 24.54 -13.67 9.76
CA ILE A 266 25.27 -14.53 10.69
C ILE A 266 26.77 -14.20 10.62
N PRO A 267 27.31 -13.45 11.60
CA PRO A 267 28.71 -13.07 11.61
C PRO A 267 29.65 -14.26 11.65
N LEU A 268 30.90 -14.06 11.23
CA LEU A 268 31.93 -15.11 11.19
C LEU A 268 32.28 -15.65 12.58
N LEU A 269 32.08 -14.84 13.62
CA LEU A 269 32.35 -15.17 15.02
C LEU A 269 31.07 -15.49 15.81
N TYR A 270 29.95 -15.84 15.16
CA TYR A 270 28.74 -16.30 15.88
C TYR A 270 29.08 -17.54 16.75
N PRO A 271 28.70 -17.60 18.05
CA PRO A 271 27.81 -16.69 18.78
C PRO A 271 28.51 -15.56 19.58
N LEU A 272 29.83 -15.40 19.50
CA LEU A 272 30.56 -14.32 20.16
C LEU A 272 30.16 -12.94 19.60
N GLN A 273 29.98 -12.87 18.28
CA GLN A 273 29.40 -11.71 17.60
C GLN A 273 27.92 -11.98 17.28
N GLN A 274 27.10 -10.98 17.58
CA GLN A 274 25.65 -11.09 17.55
C GLN A 274 25.08 -11.17 16.13
N LEU A 275 24.12 -12.07 15.93
CA LEU A 275 23.37 -12.14 14.68
C LEU A 275 22.42 -10.94 14.52
N ARG A 276 22.20 -10.51 13.28
CA ARG A 276 21.24 -9.44 12.96
C ARG A 276 20.23 -9.96 11.95
N VAL A 277 19.04 -9.37 11.94
CA VAL A 277 18.01 -9.64 10.95
C VAL A 277 17.68 -8.34 10.27
N GLN A 278 17.39 -8.44 8.97
CA GLN A 278 16.79 -7.36 8.20
C GLN A 278 15.48 -7.87 7.57
N LEU A 279 14.39 -7.13 7.75
CA LEU A 279 13.08 -7.47 7.21
C LEU A 279 12.99 -6.99 5.75
N ASN A 280 12.71 -7.91 4.83
CA ASN A 280 12.56 -7.55 3.43
C ASN A 280 11.12 -7.14 3.13
N GLU A 281 10.94 -6.28 2.12
CA GLU A 281 9.60 -5.86 1.68
C GLU A 281 8.84 -5.09 2.78
N ALA A 282 9.55 -4.37 3.66
CA ALA A 282 9.00 -3.50 4.71
C ALA A 282 9.50 -2.06 4.59
N ASN A 283 8.72 -1.12 5.14
CA ASN A 283 9.16 0.27 5.32
C ASN A 283 10.28 0.34 6.38
N ALA A 284 11.33 1.12 6.13
CA ALA A 284 12.46 1.25 7.05
C ALA A 284 12.04 1.77 8.43
N ASP A 285 11.15 2.76 8.47
CA ASP A 285 10.66 3.38 9.71
C ASP A 285 9.96 2.37 10.64
N ASP A 286 9.28 1.37 10.08
CA ASP A 286 8.60 0.31 10.83
C ASP A 286 9.52 -0.90 11.11
N ALA A 287 10.51 -1.15 10.25
CA ALA A 287 11.39 -2.31 10.32
C ALA A 287 12.56 -2.13 11.29
N GLU A 288 13.25 -0.99 11.25
CA GLU A 288 14.45 -0.73 12.08
C GLU A 288 14.19 -0.92 13.58
N PRO A 289 13.09 -0.40 14.18
CA PRO A 289 12.80 -0.62 15.60
C PRO A 289 12.63 -2.10 15.97
N ILE A 290 12.07 -2.90 15.05
CA ILE A 290 11.85 -4.33 15.26
C ILE A 290 13.16 -5.10 15.15
N GLU A 291 14.02 -4.72 14.20
CA GLU A 291 15.35 -5.29 14.03
C GLU A 291 16.23 -5.05 15.27
N ASP A 292 16.16 -3.86 15.85
CA ASP A 292 16.87 -3.49 17.08
C ASP A 292 16.33 -4.26 18.29
N LEU A 293 15.00 -4.33 18.45
CA LEU A 293 14.37 -5.11 19.52
C LEU A 293 14.69 -6.60 19.40
N PHE A 294 14.74 -7.12 18.19
CA PHE A 294 15.17 -8.49 17.94
C PHE A 294 16.64 -8.70 18.32
N ALA A 295 17.54 -7.77 17.98
CA ALA A 295 18.95 -7.83 18.36
C ALA A 295 19.13 -7.89 19.89
N ILE A 296 18.35 -7.09 20.63
CA ILE A 296 18.30 -7.11 22.10
C ILE A 296 17.80 -8.47 22.62
N LYS A 297 16.71 -9.00 22.05
CA LYS A 297 16.14 -10.30 22.45
C LYS A 297 17.09 -11.47 22.25
N VAL A 298 17.86 -11.46 21.16
CA VAL A 298 18.87 -12.49 20.93
C VAL A 298 20.00 -12.38 21.97
N LEU A 299 20.33 -11.19 22.49
CA LEU A 299 21.35 -11.03 23.54
C LEU A 299 20.88 -11.63 24.88
N GLU A 300 19.59 -11.53 25.18
CA GLU A 300 18.96 -12.16 26.35
C GLU A 300 18.94 -13.70 26.22
N GLN A 301 18.82 -14.22 24.99
CA GLN A 301 18.58 -15.64 24.72
C GLN A 301 19.74 -16.33 23.98
N LYS A 302 20.96 -16.27 24.54
CA LYS A 302 22.19 -16.83 23.93
C LYS A 302 22.21 -18.35 23.72
N ASN A 303 21.33 -19.08 24.41
CA ASN A 303 21.26 -20.54 24.34
C ASN A 303 20.39 -21.07 23.18
N MET A 304 19.71 -20.19 22.45
CA MET A 304 18.87 -20.57 21.32
C MET A 304 19.70 -20.86 20.06
N THR A 305 19.16 -21.71 19.19
CA THR A 305 19.74 -22.01 17.88
C THR A 305 19.26 -21.00 16.83
N LEU A 306 20.00 -20.86 15.71
CA LEU A 306 19.59 -20.01 14.58
C LEU A 306 18.14 -20.28 14.12
N MET A 307 17.74 -21.55 14.02
CA MET A 307 16.37 -21.94 13.68
C MET A 307 15.35 -21.49 14.73
N SER A 308 15.72 -21.56 16.01
CA SER A 308 14.87 -21.11 17.11
C SER A 308 14.66 -19.59 17.06
N HIS A 309 15.69 -18.82 16.74
CA HIS A 309 15.59 -17.37 16.55
C HIS A 309 14.70 -16.99 15.37
N VAL A 310 14.81 -17.69 14.24
CA VAL A 310 13.93 -17.46 13.07
C VAL A 310 12.47 -17.81 13.42
N ASN A 311 12.24 -18.91 14.12
CA ASN A 311 10.90 -19.29 14.58
C ASN A 311 10.33 -18.29 15.60
N TYR A 312 11.16 -17.78 16.50
CA TYR A 312 10.78 -16.77 17.47
C TYR A 312 10.33 -15.49 16.76
N LEU A 313 11.11 -15.02 15.77
CA LEU A 313 10.74 -13.85 14.97
C LEU A 313 9.40 -14.07 14.26
N ALA A 314 9.20 -15.21 13.60
CA ALA A 314 7.96 -15.54 12.89
C ALA A 314 6.71 -15.56 13.82
N GLN A 315 6.89 -16.00 15.06
CA GLN A 315 5.81 -16.07 16.05
C GLN A 315 5.54 -14.73 16.74
N ASN A 316 6.59 -13.97 17.04
CA ASN A 316 6.52 -12.78 17.88
C ASN A 316 6.64 -11.45 17.12
N LEU A 317 6.65 -11.45 15.79
CA LEU A 317 6.75 -10.22 14.99
C LEU A 317 5.69 -9.17 15.40
N HIS A 318 4.45 -9.60 15.65
CA HIS A 318 3.37 -8.72 16.11
C HIS A 318 3.61 -8.14 17.53
N ASN A 319 4.26 -8.89 18.42
CA ASN A 319 4.59 -8.42 19.76
C ASN A 319 5.74 -7.42 19.72
N LEU A 320 6.75 -7.67 18.88
CA LEU A 320 7.86 -6.73 18.66
C LEU A 320 7.35 -5.44 18.01
N ALA A 321 6.40 -5.52 17.07
CA ALA A 321 5.78 -4.34 16.47
C ALA A 321 5.00 -3.50 17.50
N LYS A 322 4.25 -4.13 18.43
CA LYS A 322 3.57 -3.41 19.52
C LYS A 322 4.56 -2.73 20.47
N GLN A 323 5.63 -3.44 20.85
CA GLN A 323 6.70 -2.88 21.68
C GLN A 323 7.40 -1.70 21.00
N ALA A 324 7.69 -1.79 19.70
CA ALA A 324 8.27 -0.70 18.92
C ALA A 324 7.36 0.54 18.95
N HIS A 325 6.05 0.35 18.74
CA HIS A 325 5.08 1.44 18.77
C HIS A 325 4.93 2.07 20.16
N GLU A 326 4.98 1.27 21.23
CA GLU A 326 4.96 1.78 22.61
C GLU A 326 6.23 2.58 22.94
N LEU A 327 7.40 2.15 22.47
CA LEU A 327 8.66 2.85 22.66
C LEU A 327 8.69 4.17 21.87
N ALA A 328 8.18 4.17 20.63
CA ALA A 328 8.04 5.38 19.83
C ALA A 328 7.12 6.40 20.52
N PHE A 329 5.96 5.97 21.01
CA PHE A 329 5.03 6.83 21.73
C PHE A 329 5.62 7.41 23.03
N LYS A 330 6.41 6.61 23.76
CA LYS A 330 7.13 7.08 24.96
C LYS A 330 8.19 8.12 24.60
N ALA A 331 8.98 7.87 23.55
CA ALA A 331 10.02 8.80 23.09
C ALA A 331 9.42 10.14 22.62
N GLU A 332 8.30 10.12 21.88
CA GLU A 332 7.59 11.34 21.47
C GLU A 332 7.08 12.14 22.67
N LYS A 333 6.51 11.46 23.67
CA LYS A 333 6.03 12.10 24.90
C LYS A 333 7.16 12.72 25.72
N GLU A 334 8.31 12.05 25.80
CA GLU A 334 9.51 12.56 26.48
C GLU A 334 10.12 13.75 25.73
N GLN A 335 10.16 13.71 24.40
CA GLN A 335 10.62 14.84 23.57
C GLN A 335 9.68 16.04 23.68
N ALA A 336 8.36 15.82 23.69
CA ALA A 336 7.37 16.89 23.90
C ALA A 336 7.47 17.50 25.30
N ALA A 337 7.71 16.68 26.33
CA ALA A 337 7.93 17.15 27.70
C ALA A 337 9.25 17.94 27.82
N ALA A 338 10.33 17.50 27.17
CA ALA A 338 11.61 18.22 27.14
C ALA A 338 11.50 19.55 26.38
N ALA A 339 10.75 19.60 25.28
CA ALA A 339 10.47 20.83 24.54
C ALA A 339 9.63 21.82 25.35
N ALA A 340 8.60 21.35 26.07
CA ALA A 340 7.79 22.18 26.96
C ALA A 340 8.61 22.74 28.15
N ALA A 341 9.53 21.95 28.71
CA ALA A 341 10.45 22.40 29.76
C ALA A 341 11.46 23.44 29.24
N ALA A 342 11.96 23.31 28.01
CA ALA A 342 12.85 24.29 27.39
C ALA A 342 12.17 25.65 27.14
N ILE A 343 10.87 25.64 26.78
CA ILE A 343 10.08 26.87 26.59
C ILE A 343 9.84 27.60 27.92
N GLN A 344 9.60 26.86 29.02
CA GLN A 344 9.45 27.47 30.36
C GLN A 344 10.76 28.07 30.91
N GLN A 345 11.92 27.52 30.54
CA GLN A 345 13.23 28.07 30.93
C GLN A 345 13.60 29.35 30.16
N GLN A 346 13.07 29.56 28.96
CA GLN A 346 13.27 30.81 28.20
C GLN A 346 12.41 31.98 28.70
N GLN A 347 11.24 31.71 29.33
CA GLN A 347 10.37 32.75 29.87
C GLN A 347 10.84 33.34 31.21
N SER A 348 11.70 32.65 31.96
CA SER A 348 12.21 33.11 33.26
C SER A 348 13.48 33.97 33.18
N GLN A 349 14.10 34.12 32.00
CA GLN A 349 15.30 34.95 31.80
C GLN A 349 15.03 36.39 31.33
N SER A 350 13.75 36.80 31.16
CA SER A 350 13.38 38.14 30.65
C SER A 350 12.99 39.16 31.72
N GLN A 351 13.17 38.88 33.01
CA GLN A 351 12.90 39.83 34.10
C GLN A 351 14.05 39.85 35.10
N ASN A 352 15.12 40.58 34.80
CA ASN A 352 15.96 41.21 35.83
C ASN A 352 16.93 42.26 35.25
N ASN A 353 16.60 43.54 35.52
CA ASN A 353 17.45 44.75 35.63
C ASN A 353 16.48 45.95 35.43
N GLY A 354 15.90 46.59 36.44
CA GLY A 354 16.49 47.44 37.50
C GLY A 354 16.03 48.90 37.22
N ASP A 355 15.74 49.84 38.12
CA ASP A 355 15.75 49.93 39.58
C ASP A 355 15.01 51.25 40.00
N VAL A 356 14.51 51.30 41.24
CA VAL A 356 14.25 52.43 42.18
C VAL A 356 13.51 53.74 41.76
N SER A 357 12.39 54.04 42.45
CA SER A 357 12.19 55.25 43.30
C SER A 357 10.81 55.33 43.99
N THR A 358 10.79 54.93 45.27
CA THR A 358 10.26 55.59 46.50
C THR A 358 8.91 56.36 46.53
N SER A 359 8.02 55.82 47.39
CA SER A 359 7.12 56.41 48.40
C SER A 359 5.81 57.16 48.07
N SER A 360 4.74 56.53 48.61
CA SER A 360 3.59 57.06 49.38
C SER A 360 2.45 57.81 48.68
N SER A 361 1.30 57.14 48.53
CA SER A 361 0.10 57.34 49.39
C SER A 361 -1.07 56.43 48.94
N GLN A 362 -1.77 55.85 49.92
CA GLN A 362 -2.89 54.87 49.84
C GLN A 362 -4.22 55.50 49.29
N PRO A 363 -5.42 54.83 49.22
CA PRO A 363 -5.86 53.51 49.77
C PRO A 363 -6.92 52.65 48.98
N LEU A 364 -7.29 51.49 49.58
CA LEU A 364 -8.50 50.60 49.45
C LEU A 364 -8.55 49.56 48.30
N ASP A 365 -9.01 48.29 48.42
CA ASP A 365 -9.37 47.36 49.52
C ASP A 365 -9.72 45.95 48.92
N LYS A 366 -9.65 44.87 49.72
CA LYS A 366 -10.28 43.51 49.63
C LYS A 366 -9.68 42.33 48.81
N GLY A 367 -8.85 41.52 49.51
CA GLY A 367 -9.13 40.16 50.04
C GLY A 367 -9.66 38.97 49.19
N LYS A 368 -8.81 37.92 49.06
CA LYS A 368 -9.04 36.44 49.10
C LYS A 368 -7.80 35.77 48.45
N GLY A 369 -7.16 34.69 48.89
CA GLY A 369 -7.38 33.65 49.91
C GLY A 369 -6.64 32.39 49.39
N HIS A 370 -5.60 31.95 50.10
CA HIS A 370 -4.65 30.89 49.74
C HIS A 370 -5.26 29.48 49.85
N ILE A 371 -5.46 28.78 48.72
CA ILE A 371 -5.75 27.33 48.64
C ILE A 371 -4.98 26.74 47.44
N GLN A 372 -4.07 25.80 47.71
CA GLN A 372 -3.43 24.93 46.72
C GLN A 372 -4.21 23.61 46.64
N VAL A 373 -4.65 23.25 45.44
CA VAL A 373 -5.37 22.00 45.15
C VAL A 373 -4.36 20.92 44.76
N ILE A 374 -4.25 19.88 45.59
CA ILE A 374 -3.51 18.64 45.30
C ILE A 374 -4.50 17.67 44.61
N PRO A 375 -4.23 17.17 43.38
CA PRO A 375 -5.06 16.13 42.79
C PRO A 375 -4.83 14.78 43.49
N ARG A 376 -5.92 14.11 43.87
CA ARG A 376 -5.95 12.87 44.65
C ARG A 376 -5.69 11.62 43.76
N PRO A 377 -4.91 10.63 44.22
CA PRO A 377 -4.66 9.37 43.49
C PRO A 377 -5.94 8.53 43.27
N PRO A 378 -6.01 7.72 42.19
CA PRO A 378 -7.19 6.99 41.75
C PRO A 378 -7.39 5.63 42.47
N GLU A 379 -7.20 5.58 43.78
CA GLU A 379 -7.44 4.38 44.61
C GLU A 379 -8.48 4.60 45.74
N TRP A 380 -9.31 5.65 45.68
CA TRP A 380 -10.24 6.00 46.78
C TRP A 380 -11.70 6.25 46.38
N SER A 381 -12.26 5.52 45.41
CA SER A 381 -13.70 5.56 45.14
C SER A 381 -14.34 4.17 45.16
N VAL A 382 -14.50 3.63 46.37
CA VAL A 382 -15.51 2.65 46.78
C VAL A 382 -15.74 2.88 48.28
N GLY A 383 -16.92 2.93 48.91
CA GLY A 383 -18.34 3.06 48.54
C GLY A 383 -18.98 4.06 49.54
N HIS A 384 -20.30 4.24 49.69
CA HIS A 384 -21.21 3.31 50.35
C HIS A 384 -22.63 3.94 50.48
N GLU A 385 -23.67 3.13 50.27
CA GLU A 385 -24.96 3.13 51.02
C GLU A 385 -25.34 1.62 51.05
N GLU A 386 -24.95 0.87 52.09
CA GLU A 386 -25.70 0.51 53.31
C GLU A 386 -26.93 -0.40 53.08
N ASP A 387 -26.74 -1.70 53.35
CA ASP A 387 -27.56 -2.61 54.21
C ASP A 387 -27.13 -4.06 53.90
N GLU A 388 -26.95 -5.01 54.81
CA GLU A 388 -26.85 -5.10 56.28
C GLU A 388 -26.42 -6.58 56.53
N SER A 389 -25.73 -6.87 57.64
CA SER A 389 -25.67 -8.17 58.35
C SER A 389 -24.64 -9.27 57.95
N GLU A 390 -23.44 -9.15 58.54
CA GLU A 390 -22.70 -10.03 59.48
C GLU A 390 -22.71 -11.59 59.35
N GLU A 391 -21.50 -12.18 59.19
CA GLU A 391 -20.77 -13.13 60.11
C GLU A 391 -21.12 -14.63 59.87
N ASP A 392 -20.25 -15.65 59.83
CA ASP A 392 -18.88 -15.87 60.31
C ASP A 392 -18.15 -17.05 59.61
N SER A 393 -16.82 -16.95 59.66
CA SER A 393 -15.69 -17.92 59.61
C SER A 393 -15.92 -19.46 59.76
N TYR A 394 -15.14 -20.28 59.02
CA TYR A 394 -14.03 -21.15 59.50
C TYR A 394 -13.61 -22.24 58.48
N GLU A 395 -12.30 -22.50 58.43
CA GLU A 395 -11.59 -23.54 57.67
C GLU A 395 -11.60 -24.92 58.36
N ASP A 396 -11.34 -25.96 57.55
CA ASP A 396 -10.48 -27.13 57.82
C ASP A 396 -11.07 -28.55 58.07
N SER A 397 -10.45 -29.47 57.32
CA SER A 397 -10.20 -30.92 57.47
C SER A 397 -11.34 -31.97 57.51
N ASP A 398 -11.26 -32.83 56.48
CA ASP A 398 -11.29 -34.31 56.46
C ASP A 398 -11.80 -35.06 57.70
N GLU A 399 -12.67 -36.06 57.51
CA GLU A 399 -12.35 -37.50 57.68
C GLU A 399 -13.59 -38.40 57.46
N ASP A 400 -13.28 -39.60 56.97
CA ASP A 400 -14.08 -40.70 56.41
C ASP A 400 -15.06 -41.40 57.39
N GLY A 401 -16.06 -42.14 56.87
CA GLY A 401 -16.96 -42.92 57.74
C GLY A 401 -18.16 -43.67 57.11
N GLY A 402 -17.92 -44.68 56.26
CA GLY A 402 -18.66 -45.97 56.22
C GLY A 402 -20.05 -46.04 55.53
N ALA A 403 -20.17 -46.64 54.33
CA ALA A 403 -20.51 -48.06 54.03
C ALA A 403 -22.00 -48.44 54.33
N VAL A 404 -22.83 -48.99 53.41
CA VAL A 404 -22.77 -50.32 52.78
C VAL A 404 -23.90 -50.45 51.71
N LEU A 405 -23.56 -51.00 50.52
CA LEU A 405 -24.25 -51.93 49.57
C LEU A 405 -25.80 -51.83 49.44
N GLY A 406 -26.46 -51.75 48.28
CA GLY A 406 -26.19 -52.27 46.93
C GLY A 406 -27.39 -53.14 46.51
N ASN A 407 -28.07 -52.85 45.39
CA ASN A 407 -28.68 -53.85 44.50
C ASN A 407 -29.20 -53.22 43.19
N ASP A 408 -28.92 -53.95 42.11
CA ASP A 408 -28.98 -53.58 40.69
C ASP A 408 -30.37 -53.30 40.09
N GLY A 409 -30.34 -52.49 39.03
CA GLY A 409 -31.47 -52.20 38.14
C GLY A 409 -31.06 -51.25 37.02
N ASP A 410 -30.28 -51.77 36.08
CA ASP A 410 -29.82 -51.12 34.85
C ASP A 410 -30.95 -50.41 34.07
N VAL A 411 -30.92 -49.08 34.04
CA VAL A 411 -31.29 -48.25 32.88
C VAL A 411 -30.30 -47.09 32.83
N THR A 412 -29.21 -47.31 32.11
CA THR A 412 -28.20 -46.29 31.84
C THR A 412 -28.74 -45.25 30.86
N THR A 413 -29.45 -44.21 31.35
CA THR A 413 -29.62 -42.97 30.59
C THR A 413 -28.34 -42.16 30.66
N VAL A 414 -27.55 -42.25 29.59
CA VAL A 414 -26.40 -41.38 29.33
C VAL A 414 -26.85 -39.92 29.42
N PRO A 415 -26.15 -39.03 30.14
CA PRO A 415 -26.44 -37.60 30.09
C PRO A 415 -26.02 -37.06 28.73
N SER A 416 -27.01 -36.76 27.89
CA SER A 416 -26.83 -36.08 26.61
C SER A 416 -26.09 -34.76 26.82
N SER A 417 -24.94 -34.66 26.16
CA SER A 417 -24.20 -33.44 25.84
C SER A 417 -25.07 -32.20 25.67
N ILE A 418 -24.65 -31.12 26.33
CA ILE A 418 -25.08 -29.72 26.19
C ILE A 418 -25.55 -29.45 24.75
N GLU A 419 -26.86 -29.35 24.55
CA GLU A 419 -27.47 -28.98 23.28
C GLU A 419 -27.07 -27.52 22.98
N ALA A 420 -26.15 -27.34 22.03
CA ALA A 420 -25.86 -26.03 21.46
C ALA A 420 -27.13 -25.51 20.79
N VAL A 421 -27.71 -24.44 21.37
CA VAL A 421 -29.00 -23.90 20.97
C VAL A 421 -29.03 -23.63 19.46
N GLU A 422 -29.98 -24.25 18.75
CA GLU A 422 -30.15 -24.19 17.30
C GLU A 422 -30.71 -22.83 16.83
N HIS A 423 -29.94 -21.76 17.00
CA HIS A 423 -30.31 -20.41 16.54
C HIS A 423 -29.59 -20.00 15.24
N GLY A 424 -30.24 -19.14 14.45
CA GLY A 424 -29.65 -18.54 13.26
C GLY A 424 -29.91 -19.26 11.93
N THR A 425 -28.96 -19.13 10.99
CA THR A 425 -28.99 -19.72 9.65
C THR A 425 -28.19 -21.01 9.64
N MET A 426 -28.85 -22.15 9.47
CA MET A 426 -28.22 -23.45 9.31
C MET A 426 -27.50 -23.54 7.97
N ILE A 427 -26.26 -24.01 7.98
CA ILE A 427 -25.50 -24.39 6.80
C ILE A 427 -25.49 -25.93 6.68
N SER A 428 -25.89 -26.41 5.51
CA SER A 428 -25.96 -27.84 5.19
C SER A 428 -25.34 -28.13 3.83
N PHE A 429 -24.78 -29.33 3.68
CA PHE A 429 -24.18 -29.83 2.43
C PHE A 429 -24.96 -31.03 1.90
N PRO A 430 -26.07 -30.80 1.19
CA PRO A 430 -26.81 -31.90 0.57
C PRO A 430 -25.90 -32.72 -0.34
N ASN A 431 -26.05 -34.04 -0.29
CA ASN A 431 -25.31 -34.97 -1.14
C ASN A 431 -23.77 -34.86 -0.98
N ILE A 432 -23.28 -34.58 0.23
CA ILE A 432 -21.84 -34.60 0.48
C ILE A 432 -21.27 -36.01 0.27
N GLU A 433 -20.21 -36.12 -0.53
CA GLU A 433 -19.52 -37.39 -0.77
C GLU A 433 -18.25 -37.42 0.09
N LEU A 434 -18.15 -38.39 0.99
CA LEU A 434 -16.99 -38.59 1.88
C LEU A 434 -16.40 -39.98 1.61
N HIS A 435 -15.14 -40.04 1.17
CA HIS A 435 -14.41 -41.29 0.92
C HIS A 435 -13.11 -41.30 1.73
N GLY A 436 -12.96 -42.26 2.64
CA GLY A 436 -11.78 -42.32 3.53
C GLY A 436 -11.73 -41.20 4.57
N VAL A 437 -12.84 -40.49 4.78
CA VAL A 437 -13.02 -39.43 5.79
C VAL A 437 -14.06 -39.89 6.80
N GLU A 438 -13.74 -39.84 8.10
CA GLU A 438 -14.64 -40.18 9.21
C GLU A 438 -15.53 -38.99 9.58
N LEU A 439 -14.91 -37.84 9.81
CA LEU A 439 -15.54 -36.59 10.21
C LEU A 439 -14.97 -35.46 9.35
N LEU A 440 -15.80 -34.51 8.96
CA LEU A 440 -15.41 -33.29 8.26
C LEU A 440 -15.84 -32.09 9.11
N GLN A 441 -14.87 -31.28 9.55
CA GLN A 441 -15.13 -30.06 10.31
C GLN A 441 -14.74 -28.81 9.51
N ILE A 442 -15.41 -27.69 9.76
CA ILE A 442 -15.06 -26.39 9.16
C ILE A 442 -14.21 -25.61 10.16
N SER A 443 -12.92 -25.45 9.89
CA SER A 443 -12.02 -24.69 10.78
C SER A 443 -12.12 -23.18 10.56
N ILE A 444 -12.33 -22.76 9.30
CA ILE A 444 -12.48 -21.37 8.91
C ILE A 444 -13.59 -21.27 7.87
N LEU A 445 -14.68 -20.58 8.22
CA LEU A 445 -15.79 -20.31 7.32
C LEU A 445 -15.65 -18.92 6.69
N SER A 446 -15.84 -18.84 5.37
CA SER A 446 -15.92 -17.56 4.65
C SER A 446 -17.27 -17.47 3.94
N LEU A 447 -17.96 -16.34 4.09
CA LEU A 447 -19.32 -16.13 3.57
C LEU A 447 -19.43 -14.80 2.81
N SER A 448 -20.28 -14.75 1.80
CA SER A 448 -20.76 -13.49 1.24
C SER A 448 -22.10 -13.14 1.90
N VAL A 449 -22.14 -12.00 2.58
CA VAL A 449 -23.29 -11.51 3.33
C VAL A 449 -23.91 -10.31 2.61
N LYS A 450 -25.19 -10.44 2.26
CA LYS A 450 -25.98 -9.38 1.68
C LYS A 450 -26.49 -8.46 2.78
N CYS A 451 -26.03 -7.21 2.79
CA CYS A 451 -26.49 -6.21 3.75
C CYS A 451 -27.99 -5.95 3.60
N GLU A 452 -28.71 -5.90 4.71
CA GLU A 452 -30.16 -5.67 4.70
C GLU A 452 -30.52 -4.26 4.20
N ARG A 453 -29.74 -3.24 4.60
CA ARG A 453 -30.01 -1.83 4.30
C ARG A 453 -29.79 -1.46 2.83
N CYS A 454 -28.64 -1.82 2.26
CA CYS A 454 -28.28 -1.40 0.90
C CYS A 454 -28.28 -2.54 -0.13
N LYS A 455 -28.54 -3.79 0.29
CA LYS A 455 -28.51 -5.00 -0.55
C LYS A 455 -27.17 -5.28 -1.25
N THR A 456 -26.10 -4.62 -0.81
CA THR A 456 -24.74 -4.86 -1.31
C THR A 456 -24.19 -6.14 -0.69
N LEU A 457 -23.46 -6.91 -1.50
CA LEU A 457 -22.71 -8.08 -1.05
C LEU A 457 -21.43 -7.62 -0.34
N ASN A 458 -21.22 -8.10 0.88
CA ASN A 458 -20.02 -7.86 1.67
C ASN A 458 -19.43 -9.22 2.04
N ASP A 459 -18.12 -9.35 1.90
CA ASP A 459 -17.45 -10.62 2.15
C ASP A 459 -16.95 -10.65 3.60
N MET A 460 -17.40 -11.66 4.34
CA MET A 460 -16.96 -11.96 5.70
C MET A 460 -16.12 -13.22 5.67
N THR A 461 -14.80 -13.04 5.57
CA THR A 461 -13.82 -14.13 5.56
C THR A 461 -13.34 -14.43 6.96
N GLY A 462 -12.82 -15.64 7.21
CA GLY A 462 -12.09 -15.90 8.46
C GLY A 462 -12.97 -16.08 9.71
N LEU A 463 -14.20 -16.57 9.57
CA LEU A 463 -15.08 -16.87 10.70
C LEU A 463 -14.59 -18.16 11.39
N LYS A 464 -14.19 -18.04 12.66
CA LYS A 464 -13.81 -19.18 13.50
C LYS A 464 -15.02 -19.68 14.30
N PRO A 465 -15.10 -20.97 14.60
CA PRO A 465 -16.15 -21.51 15.46
C PRO A 465 -16.22 -20.80 16.82
N GLY A 466 -17.42 -20.41 17.24
CA GLY A 466 -17.72 -19.78 18.53
C GLY A 466 -17.33 -18.30 18.67
N VAL A 467 -16.58 -17.74 17.72
CA VAL A 467 -16.10 -16.35 17.76
C VAL A 467 -17.01 -15.45 16.91
N GLU A 468 -17.56 -14.42 17.54
CA GLU A 468 -18.31 -13.38 16.82
C GLU A 468 -17.33 -12.45 16.09
N LYS A 469 -17.57 -12.24 14.80
CA LYS A 469 -16.82 -11.30 13.98
C LYS A 469 -17.73 -10.19 13.51
N THR A 470 -17.34 -8.95 13.80
CA THR A 470 -18.01 -7.75 13.30
C THR A 470 -17.28 -7.19 12.07
N SER A 471 -18.05 -6.67 11.12
CA SER A 471 -17.57 -5.99 9.91
C SER A 471 -18.55 -4.88 9.55
N SER A 472 -18.16 -3.92 8.71
CA SER A 472 -19.06 -2.84 8.27
C SER A 472 -19.38 -2.99 6.78
N CYS A 473 -20.61 -2.62 6.39
CA CYS A 473 -20.99 -2.67 5.00
C CYS A 473 -20.25 -1.61 4.17
N LYS A 474 -19.66 -2.02 3.04
CA LYS A 474 -18.87 -1.17 2.13
C LYS A 474 -19.61 0.06 1.59
N LYS A 475 -20.96 0.05 1.53
CA LYS A 475 -21.75 1.18 0.98
C LYS A 475 -22.47 2.03 2.01
N CYS A 476 -22.99 1.44 3.08
CA CYS A 476 -23.82 2.16 4.05
C CYS A 476 -23.25 2.15 5.47
N ALA A 477 -22.04 1.60 5.65
CA ALA A 477 -21.32 1.47 6.92
C ALA A 477 -22.12 0.79 8.04
N THR A 478 -23.24 0.13 7.74
CA THR A 478 -24.03 -0.61 8.72
C THR A 478 -23.19 -1.76 9.28
N PRO A 479 -23.12 -1.92 10.62
CA PRO A 479 -22.42 -3.04 11.23
C PRO A 479 -23.10 -4.36 10.86
N LEU A 480 -22.29 -5.35 10.50
CA LEU A 480 -22.63 -6.72 10.18
C LEU A 480 -21.86 -7.61 11.15
N ALA A 481 -22.54 -8.35 12.02
CA ALA A 481 -21.90 -9.34 12.88
C ALA A 481 -22.26 -10.76 12.41
N ALA A 482 -21.30 -11.68 12.53
CA ALA A 482 -21.49 -13.08 12.23
C ALA A 482 -20.78 -13.94 13.28
N LYS A 483 -21.51 -14.87 13.88
CA LYS A 483 -20.95 -15.92 14.76
C LYS A 483 -21.26 -17.28 14.15
N PHE A 484 -20.25 -18.12 14.03
CA PHE A 484 -20.37 -19.47 13.46
C PHE A 484 -20.33 -20.52 14.57
N ASN A 485 -21.41 -21.27 14.75
CA ASN A 485 -21.50 -22.39 15.68
C ASN A 485 -21.35 -23.68 14.87
N GLN A 486 -20.14 -24.27 14.88
CA GLN A 486 -19.83 -25.43 14.04
C GLN A 486 -20.52 -26.71 14.52
N GLN A 487 -20.80 -27.61 13.58
CA GLN A 487 -21.15 -29.01 13.84
C GLN A 487 -20.31 -29.92 12.94
N LEU A 488 -20.04 -31.13 13.41
CA LEU A 488 -19.25 -32.12 12.68
C LEU A 488 -20.12 -32.76 11.59
N VAL A 489 -19.61 -32.72 10.36
CA VAL A 489 -20.26 -33.34 9.20
C VAL A 489 -19.75 -34.78 9.07
N HIS A 490 -20.65 -35.72 8.86
CA HIS A 490 -20.32 -37.12 8.58
C HIS A 490 -21.36 -37.70 7.62
N GLU A 491 -21.20 -38.95 7.19
CA GLU A 491 -22.05 -39.57 6.17
C GLU A 491 -23.56 -39.55 6.53
N ASN A 492 -23.89 -39.66 7.83
CA ASN A 492 -25.26 -39.63 8.32
C ASN A 492 -25.76 -38.23 8.74
N SER A 493 -24.90 -37.20 8.71
CA SER A 493 -25.28 -35.82 9.02
C SER A 493 -24.58 -34.82 8.10
N ALA A 494 -25.34 -34.30 7.16
CA ALA A 494 -24.91 -33.28 6.21
C ALA A 494 -24.90 -31.84 6.80
N ARG A 495 -25.14 -31.69 8.10
CA ARG A 495 -25.29 -30.38 8.76
C ARG A 495 -23.94 -29.90 9.28
N ALA A 496 -23.47 -28.76 8.79
CA ALA A 496 -22.15 -28.24 9.12
C ALA A 496 -22.14 -27.20 10.24
N GLY A 497 -23.32 -26.70 10.63
CA GLY A 497 -23.48 -25.82 11.78
C GLY A 497 -24.52 -24.73 11.57
N PHE A 498 -24.50 -23.74 12.45
CA PHE A 498 -25.39 -22.59 12.48
C PHE A 498 -24.60 -21.28 12.42
N ILE A 499 -25.18 -20.27 11.78
CA ILE A 499 -24.57 -18.96 11.63
C ILE A 499 -25.56 -17.92 12.18
N ASP A 500 -25.18 -17.29 13.29
CA ASP A 500 -25.90 -16.15 13.85
C ASP A 500 -25.43 -14.90 13.13
N LEU A 501 -26.30 -14.32 12.28
CA LEU A 501 -26.02 -13.09 11.55
C LEU A 501 -26.83 -11.92 12.09
N SER A 502 -26.20 -10.76 12.19
CA SER A 502 -26.85 -9.47 12.42
C SER A 502 -26.56 -8.50 11.28
N GLY A 503 -27.56 -7.71 10.88
CA GLY A 503 -27.43 -6.67 9.83
C GLY A 503 -27.39 -7.17 8.37
N GLY A 504 -27.49 -8.49 8.14
CA GLY A 504 -27.46 -9.06 6.79
C GLY A 504 -27.98 -10.50 6.68
N LYS A 505 -28.05 -11.00 5.44
CA LYS A 505 -28.43 -12.38 5.12
C LYS A 505 -27.29 -13.08 4.38
N VAL A 506 -27.07 -14.38 4.63
CA VAL A 506 -26.10 -15.18 3.86
C VAL A 506 -26.55 -15.23 2.39
N ALA A 507 -25.64 -14.92 1.47
CA ALA A 507 -25.87 -15.06 0.04
C ALA A 507 -25.18 -16.32 -0.52
N ASP A 508 -23.92 -16.56 -0.15
CA ASP A 508 -23.14 -17.68 -0.67
C ASP A 508 -22.00 -18.06 0.29
N MET A 509 -21.49 -19.29 0.16
CA MET A 509 -20.25 -19.75 0.79
C MET A 509 -19.06 -19.38 -0.11
N LEU A 510 -18.06 -18.73 0.47
CA LEU A 510 -16.76 -18.45 -0.14
C LEU A 510 -15.77 -19.59 0.19
N PRO A 511 -14.58 -19.65 -0.46
CA PRO A 511 -13.57 -20.65 -0.16
C PRO A 511 -13.30 -20.74 1.35
N SER A 512 -13.57 -21.91 1.90
CA SER A 512 -13.55 -22.19 3.34
C SER A 512 -12.60 -23.34 3.62
N THR A 513 -12.07 -23.37 4.84
CA THR A 513 -11.08 -24.36 5.25
C THR A 513 -11.76 -25.50 6.00
N PHE A 514 -11.61 -26.70 5.47
CA PHE A 514 -12.15 -27.93 6.02
C PHE A 514 -11.02 -28.80 6.58
N VAL A 515 -11.26 -29.46 7.71
CA VAL A 515 -10.33 -30.42 8.28
C VAL A 515 -11.01 -31.79 8.25
N PRO A 516 -10.67 -32.66 7.28
CA PRO A 516 -11.12 -34.04 7.30
C PRO A 516 -10.30 -34.87 8.29
N THR A 517 -10.98 -35.72 9.05
CA THR A 517 -10.42 -36.75 9.92
C THR A 517 -10.31 -38.05 9.15
N CYS A 518 -9.13 -38.68 9.15
CA CYS A 518 -8.88 -39.90 8.38
C CYS A 518 -9.67 -41.09 8.95
N ALA A 519 -10.41 -41.83 8.11
CA ALA A 519 -11.18 -43.00 8.55
C ALA A 519 -10.35 -44.21 9.00
N LYS A 520 -9.04 -44.25 8.70
CA LYS A 520 -8.18 -45.40 9.05
C LYS A 520 -7.44 -45.24 10.37
N CYS A 521 -7.02 -44.02 10.71
CA CYS A 521 -6.21 -43.74 11.91
C CYS A 521 -6.80 -42.63 12.78
N SER A 522 -8.00 -42.13 12.45
CA SER A 522 -8.74 -41.06 13.14
C SER A 522 -7.92 -39.79 13.39
N THR A 523 -6.85 -39.58 12.62
CA THR A 523 -6.01 -38.38 12.74
C THR A 523 -6.59 -37.25 11.90
N PRO A 524 -6.86 -36.07 12.48
CA PRO A 524 -7.31 -34.91 11.72
C PRO A 524 -6.18 -34.41 10.82
N SER A 525 -6.50 -34.17 9.55
CA SER A 525 -5.55 -33.61 8.60
C SER A 525 -5.35 -32.10 8.78
N GLN A 526 -4.41 -31.52 8.02
CA GLN A 526 -4.30 -30.06 7.98
C GLN A 526 -5.50 -29.46 7.23
N GLY A 527 -5.83 -28.21 7.54
CA GLY A 527 -6.92 -27.49 6.87
C GLY A 527 -6.75 -27.45 5.36
N LEU A 528 -7.71 -28.01 4.64
CA LEU A 528 -7.82 -28.02 3.19
C LEU A 528 -8.85 -27.00 2.76
N VAL A 529 -8.45 -26.08 1.88
CA VAL A 529 -9.37 -25.11 1.29
C VAL A 529 -10.16 -25.81 0.19
N SER A 530 -11.48 -25.70 0.22
CA SER A 530 -12.37 -26.27 -0.80
C SER A 530 -13.51 -25.29 -1.12
N VAL A 531 -14.02 -25.38 -2.34
CA VAL A 531 -15.19 -24.61 -2.81
C VAL A 531 -16.31 -25.54 -3.26
N ARG A 532 -17.52 -24.99 -3.38
CA ARG A 532 -18.67 -25.70 -3.94
C ARG A 532 -18.34 -26.32 -5.31
N GLY A 533 -18.73 -27.58 -5.50
CA GLY A 533 -18.52 -28.34 -6.74
C GLY A 533 -17.12 -28.91 -6.92
N GLU A 534 -16.15 -28.59 -6.06
CA GLU A 534 -14.80 -29.14 -6.13
C GLU A 534 -14.70 -30.49 -5.40
N THR A 535 -13.89 -31.40 -5.96
CA THR A 535 -13.51 -32.66 -5.30
C THR A 535 -12.10 -32.51 -4.76
N THR A 536 -11.96 -32.51 -3.44
CA THR A 536 -10.67 -32.34 -2.77
C THR A 536 -10.14 -33.70 -2.33
N THR A 537 -9.01 -34.11 -2.90
CA THR A 537 -8.33 -35.37 -2.57
C THR A 537 -7.01 -35.08 -1.84
N ASN A 538 -6.72 -35.77 -0.75
CA ASN A 538 -5.42 -35.70 -0.09
C ASN A 538 -5.04 -37.05 0.54
N VAL A 539 -3.82 -37.14 1.06
CA VAL A 539 -3.26 -38.34 1.69
C VAL A 539 -3.03 -38.03 3.17
N CYS A 540 -3.44 -38.96 4.03
CA CYS A 540 -3.17 -38.88 5.46
C CYS A 540 -1.66 -38.91 5.72
N ARG A 541 -1.15 -38.02 6.58
CA ARG A 541 0.29 -37.96 6.90
C ARG A 541 0.75 -39.08 7.82
N ASP A 542 -0.16 -39.70 8.56
CA ASP A 542 0.18 -40.73 9.55
C ASP A 542 0.08 -42.14 8.95
N CYS A 543 -1.04 -42.45 8.28
CA CYS A 543 -1.27 -43.79 7.72
C CYS A 543 -1.14 -43.89 6.19
N HIS A 544 -0.86 -42.77 5.50
CA HIS A 544 -0.74 -42.69 4.04
C HIS A 544 -1.96 -43.17 3.24
N SER A 545 -3.12 -43.33 3.89
CA SER A 545 -4.37 -43.62 3.18
C SER A 545 -4.85 -42.40 2.42
N LYS A 546 -5.40 -42.62 1.23
CA LYS A 546 -6.02 -41.57 0.42
C LYS A 546 -7.41 -41.31 0.95
N PHE A 547 -7.76 -40.04 1.12
CA PHE A 547 -9.11 -39.61 1.45
C PHE A 547 -9.56 -38.52 0.47
N THR A 548 -10.87 -38.42 0.24
CA THR A 548 -11.49 -37.53 -0.73
C THR A 548 -12.82 -37.07 -0.19
N PHE A 549 -13.10 -35.77 -0.28
CA PHE A 549 -14.43 -35.24 -0.04
C PHE A 549 -14.84 -34.30 -1.17
N LYS A 550 -16.14 -34.25 -1.44
CA LYS A 550 -16.74 -33.37 -2.44
C LYS A 550 -17.99 -32.74 -1.86
N ILE A 551 -18.15 -31.44 -2.11
CA ILE A 551 -19.28 -30.65 -1.64
C ILE A 551 -20.06 -30.17 -2.87
N PRO A 552 -21.05 -30.94 -3.38
CA PRO A 552 -21.76 -30.58 -4.61
C PRO A 552 -22.63 -29.34 -4.45
N GLU A 553 -23.36 -29.26 -3.34
CA GLU A 553 -24.30 -28.19 -3.05
C GLU A 553 -24.12 -27.66 -1.62
N VAL A 554 -24.41 -26.37 -1.44
CA VAL A 554 -24.48 -25.73 -0.13
C VAL A 554 -25.86 -25.11 0.01
N LYS A 555 -26.60 -25.51 1.06
CA LYS A 555 -27.93 -24.95 1.35
C LYS A 555 -27.90 -24.23 2.69
N PHE A 556 -28.41 -23.00 2.65
CA PHE A 556 -28.64 -22.16 3.81
C PHE A 556 -30.13 -22.20 4.15
N LEU A 557 -30.46 -22.71 5.34
CA LEU A 557 -31.83 -22.79 5.84
C LEU A 557 -31.92 -21.94 7.10
N PHE A 558 -32.86 -21.01 7.13
CA PHE A 558 -33.07 -20.16 8.29
C PHE A 558 -33.95 -20.90 9.31
N ILE A 559 -33.42 -21.19 10.51
CA ILE A 559 -34.09 -22.12 11.46
C ILE A 559 -34.73 -21.41 12.66
N SER A 560 -34.30 -20.21 13.09
CA SER A 560 -34.90 -19.60 14.28
C SER A 560 -35.97 -18.52 14.01
N PRO A 561 -37.20 -18.73 14.52
CA PRO A 561 -38.27 -17.75 14.64
C PRO A 561 -38.31 -17.18 16.08
N GLY A 562 -37.88 -15.93 16.27
CA GLY A 562 -37.99 -15.20 17.54
C GLY A 562 -38.30 -13.71 17.37
N SER A 563 -38.55 -13.26 16.15
CA SER A 563 -39.11 -11.95 15.84
C SER A 563 -40.05 -12.15 14.66
N LEU A 564 -41.21 -11.51 14.74
CA LEU A 564 -42.28 -11.53 13.74
C LEU A 564 -41.71 -11.65 12.32
N PRO A 565 -42.32 -12.47 11.43
CA PRO A 565 -41.89 -12.48 10.04
C PRO A 565 -41.91 -11.03 9.55
N PRO A 566 -40.80 -10.46 9.03
CA PRO A 566 -40.91 -9.21 8.32
C PRO A 566 -41.96 -9.46 7.24
N PRO A 567 -42.96 -8.57 7.11
CA PRO A 567 -44.08 -8.80 6.21
C PRO A 567 -43.52 -9.23 4.86
N SER A 568 -44.14 -10.26 4.29
CA SER A 568 -43.97 -10.62 2.89
C SER A 568 -43.92 -9.32 2.07
N SER A 569 -42.71 -8.89 1.73
CA SER A 569 -42.49 -7.74 0.86
C SER A 569 -42.33 -8.28 -0.55
N ALA A 570 -43.34 -9.06 -0.96
CA ALA A 570 -44.04 -8.71 -2.17
C ALA A 570 -44.41 -7.21 -2.10
N GLY A 571 -43.48 -6.36 -2.55
CA GLY A 571 -43.73 -4.94 -2.76
C GLY A 571 -43.46 -4.00 -1.58
N LEU A 572 -42.19 -3.80 -1.22
CA LEU A 572 -41.73 -2.42 -0.99
C LEU A 572 -40.71 -2.07 -2.06
N ARG A 573 -41.24 -1.69 -3.23
CA ARG A 573 -40.44 -0.99 -4.22
C ARG A 573 -39.82 0.21 -3.50
N ARG A 574 -38.51 0.42 -3.71
CA ARG A 574 -37.87 1.73 -3.49
C ARG A 574 -38.88 2.76 -3.92
N LYS A 575 -39.20 3.77 -3.09
CA LYS A 575 -40.16 4.82 -3.41
C LYS A 575 -39.70 5.45 -4.72
N GLN A 576 -40.17 4.86 -5.82
CA GLN A 576 -39.89 5.27 -7.17
C GLN A 576 -40.55 6.63 -7.19
N GLU A 577 -39.76 7.67 -7.41
CA GLU A 577 -40.29 9.02 -7.55
C GLU A 577 -41.48 8.91 -8.52
N LYS A 578 -42.69 9.09 -7.99
CA LYS A 578 -43.92 8.98 -8.79
C LYS A 578 -43.97 10.26 -9.58
N LEU A 579 -43.27 10.28 -10.72
CA LEU A 579 -43.21 11.43 -11.63
C LEU A 579 -44.60 11.78 -12.23
N GLY A 580 -45.66 11.02 -11.91
CA GLY A 580 -47.01 11.24 -12.43
C GLY A 580 -47.14 11.03 -13.94
N LEU A 581 -46.11 10.45 -14.57
CA LEU A 581 -46.03 10.29 -16.02
C LEU A 581 -46.74 9.01 -16.46
N HIS A 582 -47.72 9.14 -17.35
CA HIS A 582 -48.38 8.01 -17.99
C HIS A 582 -47.68 7.68 -19.31
N ALA A 583 -47.37 6.40 -19.52
CA ALA A 583 -46.72 5.94 -20.75
C ALA A 583 -47.66 6.11 -21.94
N GLY A 584 -47.31 7.01 -22.87
CA GLY A 584 -48.14 7.40 -24.02
C GLY A 584 -48.28 8.91 -24.15
N ASP A 585 -48.28 9.62 -23.02
CA ASP A 585 -48.42 11.07 -22.98
C ASP A 585 -47.11 11.78 -23.28
N GLN A 586 -47.19 13.02 -23.74
CA GLN A 586 -46.00 13.88 -23.95
C GLN A 586 -45.54 14.47 -22.61
N LEU A 587 -44.22 14.51 -22.41
CA LEU A 587 -43.65 15.22 -21.26
C LEU A 587 -43.92 16.73 -21.36
N PRO A 588 -43.94 17.46 -20.24
CA PRO A 588 -43.92 18.93 -20.25
C PRO A 588 -42.78 19.45 -21.14
N ASP A 589 -43.11 20.38 -22.04
CA ASP A 589 -42.21 20.94 -23.07
C ASP A 589 -41.48 19.88 -23.92
N ARG A 590 -42.11 18.70 -24.10
CA ARG A 590 -41.55 17.53 -24.80
C ARG A 590 -40.20 17.09 -24.23
N GLY A 591 -39.95 17.37 -22.95
CA GLY A 591 -38.71 17.02 -22.27
C GLY A 591 -37.56 18.02 -22.42
N THR A 592 -37.79 19.18 -23.03
CA THR A 592 -36.75 20.21 -23.24
C THR A 592 -36.49 21.05 -21.99
N CYS A 593 -35.29 21.63 -21.90
CA CYS A 593 -34.90 22.61 -20.89
C CYS A 593 -34.23 23.83 -21.54
N SER A 594 -33.98 24.87 -20.75
CA SER A 594 -33.22 26.06 -21.17
C SER A 594 -31.83 25.70 -21.72
N HIS A 595 -31.15 24.74 -21.09
CA HIS A 595 -29.81 24.28 -21.48
C HIS A 595 -29.80 23.49 -22.79
N TYR A 596 -30.80 22.62 -23.01
CA TYR A 596 -30.89 21.74 -24.19
C TYR A 596 -32.28 21.81 -24.83
N ARG A 597 -32.50 22.88 -25.60
CA ARG A 597 -33.75 23.13 -26.34
C ARG A 597 -34.07 22.10 -27.42
N LYS A 598 -33.06 21.34 -27.87
CA LYS A 598 -33.18 20.29 -28.90
C LYS A 598 -33.15 18.87 -28.31
N SER A 599 -33.15 18.74 -26.98
CA SER A 599 -33.19 17.45 -26.29
C SER A 599 -34.64 17.13 -25.92
N TYR A 600 -35.22 16.10 -26.54
CA TYR A 600 -36.57 15.63 -26.22
C TYR A 600 -36.53 14.40 -25.32
N ARG A 601 -35.70 14.46 -24.27
CA ARG A 601 -35.47 13.36 -23.33
C ARG A 601 -35.11 13.86 -21.95
N TRP A 602 -35.55 13.13 -20.92
CA TRP A 602 -35.06 13.26 -19.56
C TRP A 602 -34.13 12.10 -19.24
N PHE A 603 -33.19 12.32 -18.34
CA PHE A 603 -32.19 11.34 -17.93
C PHE A 603 -32.46 10.88 -16.51
N ARG A 604 -32.34 9.57 -16.27
CA ARG A 604 -32.26 9.03 -14.92
C ARG A 604 -30.78 8.80 -14.59
N PHE A 605 -30.24 9.65 -13.74
CA PHE A 605 -28.83 9.62 -13.36
C PHE A 605 -28.55 8.44 -12.42
N SER A 606 -27.41 7.75 -12.62
CA SER A 606 -27.04 6.58 -11.81
C SER A 606 -26.67 6.93 -10.37
N CYS A 607 -26.06 8.10 -10.17
CA CYS A 607 -25.60 8.61 -8.88
C CYS A 607 -26.75 8.76 -7.86
N CYS A 608 -27.88 9.36 -8.26
CA CYS A 608 -28.99 9.66 -7.35
C CYS A 608 -30.33 8.97 -7.72
N ASN A 609 -30.42 8.32 -8.89
CA ASN A 609 -31.66 7.74 -9.46
C ASN A 609 -32.82 8.71 -9.70
N ARG A 610 -32.58 10.03 -9.57
CA ARG A 610 -33.53 11.10 -9.89
C ARG A 610 -33.54 11.41 -11.37
N VAL A 611 -34.62 12.05 -11.82
CA VAL A 611 -34.85 12.33 -13.24
C VAL A 611 -34.73 13.83 -13.51
N HIS A 612 -33.75 14.21 -14.33
CA HIS A 612 -33.57 15.61 -14.74
C HIS A 612 -33.53 15.74 -16.26
N LYS A 613 -33.83 16.94 -16.75
CA LYS A 613 -33.89 17.23 -18.20
C LYS A 613 -32.52 17.16 -18.88
N CYS A 614 -31.44 17.42 -18.13
CA CYS A 614 -30.05 17.34 -18.58
C CYS A 614 -29.07 17.30 -17.40
N ASP A 615 -27.79 17.09 -17.73
CA ASP A 615 -26.62 17.14 -16.83
C ASP A 615 -26.54 18.47 -16.05
N LYS A 616 -26.67 19.61 -16.73
CA LYS A 616 -26.63 20.93 -16.07
C LYS A 616 -27.82 21.18 -15.13
N CYS A 617 -28.98 20.62 -15.44
CA CYS A 617 -30.15 20.70 -14.55
C CYS A 617 -30.03 19.75 -13.35
N HIS A 618 -29.19 18.73 -13.45
CA HIS A 618 -28.88 17.85 -12.33
C HIS A 618 -27.92 18.55 -11.37
N ASP A 619 -26.81 19.08 -11.88
CA ASP A 619 -25.77 19.72 -11.05
C ASP A 619 -26.26 21.00 -10.35
N GLN A 620 -27.31 21.65 -10.86
CA GLN A 620 -27.96 22.79 -10.21
C GLN A 620 -28.91 22.39 -9.08
N ALA A 621 -29.42 21.15 -9.09
CA ALA A 621 -30.45 20.68 -8.17
C ALA A 621 -29.90 19.73 -7.10
N GLU A 622 -28.75 19.10 -7.36
CA GLU A 622 -28.12 18.10 -6.49
C GLU A 622 -26.73 18.56 -6.04
N ASP A 623 -26.36 18.23 -4.80
CA ASP A 623 -25.08 18.63 -4.18
C ASP A 623 -23.88 17.80 -4.65
N HIS A 624 -23.97 17.16 -5.82
CA HIS A 624 -22.90 16.34 -6.39
C HIS A 624 -22.85 16.42 -7.92
N ILE A 625 -21.67 16.14 -8.47
CA ILE A 625 -21.43 16.12 -9.91
C ILE A 625 -22.22 14.98 -10.56
N ASN A 626 -22.77 15.21 -11.75
CA ASN A 626 -23.46 14.17 -12.50
C ASN A 626 -22.54 13.01 -12.91
N GLU A 627 -23.09 11.80 -12.84
CA GLU A 627 -22.53 10.61 -13.47
C GLU A 627 -23.30 10.29 -14.76
N TRP A 628 -22.72 9.47 -15.65
CA TRP A 628 -23.37 9.14 -16.92
C TRP A 628 -24.68 8.37 -16.74
N ALA A 629 -25.78 8.90 -17.29
CA ALA A 629 -27.09 8.29 -17.20
C ALA A 629 -27.28 7.12 -18.18
N ASN A 630 -27.45 5.91 -17.66
CA ASN A 630 -27.69 4.69 -18.46
C ASN A 630 -29.15 4.53 -18.93
N ARG A 631 -30.08 5.33 -18.38
CA ARG A 631 -31.52 5.26 -18.67
C ARG A 631 -32.05 6.65 -19.04
N MET A 632 -32.99 6.69 -19.97
CA MET A 632 -33.65 7.91 -20.42
C MET A 632 -35.16 7.72 -20.54
N ILE A 633 -35.91 8.81 -20.35
CA ILE A 633 -37.35 8.88 -20.56
C ILE A 633 -37.60 9.70 -21.83
N CYS A 634 -38.37 9.13 -22.76
CA CYS A 634 -38.69 9.77 -24.03
C CYS A 634 -39.68 10.94 -23.82
N GLY A 635 -39.37 12.11 -24.37
CA GLY A 635 -40.23 13.30 -24.31
C GLY A 635 -41.57 13.20 -25.04
N PHE A 636 -41.71 12.24 -25.97
CA PHE A 636 -42.91 12.09 -26.80
C PHE A 636 -43.90 11.04 -26.32
N CYS A 637 -43.43 10.01 -25.63
CA CYS A 637 -44.28 8.90 -25.19
C CYS A 637 -44.08 8.55 -23.71
N SER A 638 -43.29 9.34 -22.97
CA SER A 638 -43.01 9.21 -21.54
C SER A 638 -42.60 7.80 -21.09
N ARG A 639 -42.08 6.98 -22.02
CA ARG A 639 -41.59 5.62 -21.74
C ARG A 639 -40.13 5.69 -21.37
N GLU A 640 -39.80 5.02 -20.27
CA GLU A 640 -38.44 4.82 -19.81
C GLU A 640 -37.77 3.69 -20.61
N GLN A 641 -36.55 3.94 -21.08
CA GLN A 641 -35.75 3.02 -21.89
C GLN A 641 -34.27 3.17 -21.54
N ASN A 642 -33.44 2.21 -21.97
CA ASN A 642 -31.99 2.37 -21.93
C ASN A 642 -31.58 3.55 -22.82
N TYR A 643 -30.48 4.20 -22.48
CA TYR A 643 -29.96 5.32 -23.25
C TYR A 643 -29.80 4.94 -24.73
N ALA A 644 -30.44 5.71 -25.61
CA ALA A 644 -30.29 5.60 -27.06
C ALA A 644 -30.00 6.98 -27.64
N VAL A 645 -29.09 7.04 -28.60
CA VAL A 645 -28.57 8.32 -29.12
C VAL A 645 -29.62 9.01 -29.99
N GLU A 646 -30.19 8.33 -30.99
CA GLU A 646 -30.94 9.02 -32.06
C GLU A 646 -32.46 8.99 -31.91
N ALA A 647 -33.04 7.86 -31.51
CA ALA A 647 -34.49 7.66 -31.48
C ALA A 647 -34.95 6.80 -30.31
N CYS A 648 -36.21 6.97 -29.93
CA CYS A 648 -36.85 6.13 -28.93
C CYS A 648 -37.18 4.75 -29.51
N ARG A 649 -36.83 3.69 -28.77
CA ARG A 649 -37.06 2.29 -29.15
C ARG A 649 -38.55 1.91 -29.19
N PHE A 650 -39.41 2.67 -28.51
CA PHE A 650 -40.85 2.36 -28.43
C PHE A 650 -41.69 3.12 -29.45
N CYS A 651 -41.49 4.44 -29.60
CA CYS A 651 -42.29 5.26 -30.52
C CYS A 651 -41.57 5.61 -31.83
N GLY A 652 -40.30 5.24 -31.98
CA GLY A 652 -39.49 5.48 -33.18
C GLY A 652 -39.16 6.95 -33.45
N ARG A 653 -39.69 7.90 -32.67
CA ARG A 653 -39.43 9.33 -32.84
C ARG A 653 -38.02 9.69 -32.41
N SER A 654 -37.40 10.59 -33.17
CA SER A 654 -36.06 11.07 -32.83
C SER A 654 -36.10 11.91 -31.55
N VAL A 655 -35.22 11.58 -30.60
CA VAL A 655 -35.15 12.23 -29.28
C VAL A 655 -34.17 13.41 -29.27
N ILE A 656 -33.56 13.69 -30.41
CA ILE A 656 -32.66 14.82 -30.66
C ILE A 656 -33.25 15.64 -31.82
N GLY A 657 -33.23 16.96 -31.72
CA GLY A 657 -33.58 17.84 -32.84
C GLY A 657 -32.71 17.54 -34.06
N ARG A 658 -33.31 17.55 -35.27
CA ARG A 658 -32.59 17.27 -36.52
C ARG A 658 -31.26 18.03 -36.56
N ARG A 659 -30.15 17.33 -36.80
CA ARG A 659 -28.86 17.95 -37.12
C ARG A 659 -29.10 18.91 -38.29
N GLY A 660 -28.75 20.18 -38.10
CA GLY A 660 -28.93 21.19 -39.13
C GLY A 660 -28.24 20.73 -40.41
N LYS A 661 -28.92 20.85 -41.55
CA LYS A 661 -28.28 20.65 -42.86
C LYS A 661 -27.32 21.81 -43.11
N GLY A 662 -26.09 21.67 -42.62
CA GLY A 662 -24.91 22.45 -42.98
C GLY A 662 -25.00 23.95 -42.67
N PHE A 663 -24.45 24.37 -41.54
CA PHE A 663 -23.68 25.61 -41.41
C PHE A 663 -22.98 25.59 -40.04
N TRP A 664 -21.63 25.55 -40.04
CA TRP A 664 -20.68 25.88 -38.96
C TRP A 664 -21.03 25.45 -37.52
N GLU A 665 -20.27 24.50 -36.97
CA GLU A 665 -20.15 24.30 -35.52
C GLU A 665 -18.66 24.22 -35.15
N GLY A 666 -18.20 25.06 -34.20
CA GLY A 666 -16.97 24.81 -33.42
C GLY A 666 -15.61 25.19 -34.01
N GLY A 667 -15.50 26.03 -35.05
CA GLY A 667 -14.22 26.61 -35.46
C GLY A 667 -13.23 25.70 -36.22
N LYS A 668 -13.57 24.43 -36.46
CA LYS A 668 -12.84 23.53 -37.37
C LYS A 668 -13.76 23.08 -38.50
N GLY A 669 -13.96 23.94 -39.50
CA GLY A 669 -14.82 23.64 -40.64
C GLY A 669 -14.17 22.65 -41.61
N ASN A 670 -14.85 21.54 -41.90
CA ASN A 670 -14.49 20.71 -43.04
C ASN A 670 -15.12 21.31 -44.31
N ARG A 671 -14.30 21.89 -45.19
CA ARG A 671 -14.72 22.54 -46.45
C ARG A 671 -14.77 21.51 -47.59
N ASP A 672 -15.45 20.40 -47.35
CA ASP A 672 -15.61 19.34 -48.34
C ASP A 672 -16.65 19.75 -49.40
N LYS A 673 -16.20 19.88 -50.66
CA LYS A 673 -17.08 20.24 -51.80
C LYS A 673 -18.21 19.23 -52.03
N THR A 674 -18.06 17.98 -51.59
CA THR A 674 -19.07 16.92 -51.74
C THR A 674 -20.25 17.10 -50.79
N THR A 675 -20.01 17.57 -49.57
CA THR A 675 -21.03 17.72 -48.52
C THR A 675 -21.68 19.11 -48.50
N MET A 676 -21.03 20.11 -49.10
CA MET A 676 -21.58 21.47 -49.25
C MET A 676 -22.74 21.53 -50.26
N ARG A 677 -23.77 22.33 -49.97
CA ARG A 677 -24.87 22.62 -50.90
C ARG A 677 -24.34 23.22 -52.20
N LYS A 678 -24.96 22.88 -53.34
CA LYS A 678 -24.59 23.43 -54.66
C LYS A 678 -24.68 24.96 -54.72
N ASN A 679 -25.61 25.57 -53.98
CA ASN A 679 -25.79 27.03 -53.98
C ASN A 679 -24.98 27.76 -52.90
N ASP A 680 -24.06 27.08 -52.21
CA ASP A 680 -23.22 27.74 -51.22
C ASP A 680 -22.09 28.53 -51.91
N SER A 681 -22.11 29.86 -51.73
CA SER A 681 -21.12 30.79 -52.28
C SER A 681 -19.65 30.43 -51.98
N ARG A 682 -19.40 29.67 -50.90
CA ARG A 682 -18.05 29.28 -50.46
C ARG A 682 -17.58 27.96 -51.08
N LYS A 683 -18.45 27.19 -51.75
CA LYS A 683 -18.13 25.89 -52.36
C LYS A 683 -17.16 26.01 -53.54
N TYR A 684 -17.34 27.03 -54.37
CA TYR A 684 -16.57 27.22 -55.61
C TYR A 684 -15.52 28.33 -55.54
N LYS A 685 -15.39 29.01 -54.39
CA LYS A 685 -14.41 30.09 -54.19
C LYS A 685 -13.00 29.50 -53.99
N ARG A 686 -12.06 29.76 -54.91
CA ARG A 686 -10.66 29.30 -54.84
C ARG A 686 -9.96 29.84 -53.59
N ILE A 687 -9.18 29.00 -52.91
CA ILE A 687 -8.30 29.41 -51.81
C ILE A 687 -7.05 30.02 -52.46
N GLY A 688 -6.78 31.30 -52.18
CA GLY A 688 -5.49 31.92 -52.48
C GLY A 688 -4.38 31.20 -51.73
N GLY A 689 -3.26 30.95 -52.40
CA GLY A 689 -2.23 30.02 -51.95
C GLY A 689 -1.55 30.41 -50.64
N SER A 690 -1.36 29.42 -49.78
CA SER A 690 -0.21 29.32 -48.86
C SER A 690 -0.33 28.05 -48.00
N THR A 691 -0.08 26.89 -48.59
CA THR A 691 0.46 25.74 -47.83
C THR A 691 1.43 25.00 -48.73
N VAL A 692 2.68 25.45 -48.69
CA VAL A 692 3.84 24.69 -49.14
C VAL A 692 3.84 23.37 -48.37
N LYS A 693 3.68 22.26 -49.11
CA LYS A 693 4.09 20.94 -48.63
C LYS A 693 5.61 20.96 -48.51
N LYS A 694 6.14 20.60 -47.34
CA LYS A 694 7.51 20.10 -47.23
C LYS A 694 7.42 18.57 -47.24
N ASP A 695 8.17 18.01 -48.17
CA ASP A 695 8.42 16.58 -48.34
C ASP A 695 9.07 15.93 -47.10
#